data_AF-A0A7J6GIC7-F1
#
_entry.id   AF-A0A7J6GIC7-F1
#
_cell.length_a   1.000
_cell.length_b   1.000
_cell.length_c   1.000
_cell.angle_alpha   90.00
_cell.angle_beta   90.00
_cell.angle_gamma   90.00
#
_symmetry.space_group_name_H-M   'P 1'
#
loop_
_entity.id
_entity.type
_entity.pdbx_description
1 polymer ?
#
loop_
_entity_poly.entity_id
_entity_poly.type
_entity_poly.pdbx_seq_one_letter_code
_entity_poly.pdbx_strand_id
1 'polypeptide(L)'
;MGESKASNFAVMGESGKRGRSQRDHYESENKNQRRRGNEKDERGNDELIVYRILCPDGVIGSVIGKSGKVINSIRQESRAKIKVVDPFPGSHYRVLTIYSYVKEKEDVELEDEFNERRPLCAAQDALLRVQAAIANAVSSVGDSEKKRRDRDKDKDKEECQVLVPASQSANIIGKAGATIKKLRSKTRTSIKVNPKDGTDPAHSCAMEFDNFVQITGESDAVRKALFAISAIMYKFPPKEDIPLETNVPEAPPSIIIPSDVPIYPPSGLYPSADSILPSRQIPSILGATHLQDIHGYADTGNTWSLYSSALPVVPSYSATTRSEELTIRVLCPSDKIGRVIGKGGGTIKSIRQASGARVEVDDTKDDRHECIITITSTESEDDMKSMAVEAVLLLQGKVNDEDDDTVNMRLLVPSKVIGCIIGKSGSIINEIRKRTKAEVRISKSEKPRCADINDELVEMSGEVGNVKDALVQIVLRLRDDVLKDRNTSRNPSSGNEALYSSGTSLSMSSMLPSVPPVAPLSSYDQRTESGSGLGLISSSGLYGYGSLPMGENGYGGSMSSYSSKMYGGLTPPSTLEMLIPASAVGKVMGRGGANLANIKKVSVSVVSTKRKNNPTKILSGSRSSMAYRRCLQLNHVLGRLSFTATRNFTGLPKPNPSSSSSSQDLINSEQEFSAHNYHPIPVVFSQAKGSCIWDPEGKRYLDFLSAYSAVNQGHCHPKIMKALQEQAERLTLSSRAFYNDKFPIFAERLTDMFGYDMVLPMNTGAEGVETALKLARKWGYEKKKIPNDKAIIVSCCGCFHGRTLGVISMSCDNEATRGFGPLLPGHLKVDFGDLEALEKAFKENGDHIAGFLFEPIQGEAGVVIPPDGYLKSVRELCSKYNILMIADEIQSGLARSGKLLACDWEEVRPDVVILGKALGGGVIPVSAVLADKDVMLCIRPGEHGSTFGGNPLASAIAIASLDVIKDEKLSERSAQLGQELMKSLLKIQQKFPDYIKKVRGRGLFSAMELNSKNLHPVSAYDICLKLKERGVLAKPTHDTIIRLTPPLTISLDELQEGLNALHDVLKLDLPDMKKTKPKPKDTSSNASSNTCDRCGRDLYASQDKE
;
A
#
# COMPACT_ATOMS: atom_id res chain seq x y z
N MET A 1 29.06 -80.42 -22.59
CA MET A 1 28.32 -81.59 -22.07
C MET A 1 26.82 -81.32 -22.27
N GLY A 2 25.99 -82.37 -22.30
CA GLY A 2 24.60 -82.31 -22.78
C GLY A 2 23.67 -81.36 -22.00
N GLU A 3 22.45 -81.09 -22.49
CA GLU A 3 21.73 -81.84 -23.53
C GLU A 3 20.67 -81.00 -24.30
N SER A 4 20.08 -81.62 -25.32
CA SER A 4 19.02 -81.16 -26.27
C SER A 4 18.02 -80.10 -25.77
N LYS A 5 17.63 -79.04 -26.49
CA LYS A 5 17.15 -78.83 -27.89
C LYS A 5 15.85 -79.55 -28.31
N ALA A 6 14.82 -78.73 -28.58
CA ALA A 6 13.68 -78.94 -29.50
C ALA A 6 12.67 -80.06 -29.12
N SER A 7 11.40 -80.10 -29.58
CA SER A 7 10.71 -79.34 -30.63
C SER A 7 9.16 -79.37 -30.50
N ASN A 8 8.51 -78.28 -30.93
CA ASN A 8 7.34 -78.20 -31.84
C ASN A 8 5.91 -78.75 -31.54
N PHE A 9 4.95 -77.82 -31.72
CA PHE A 9 3.60 -77.95 -32.33
C PHE A 9 2.58 -78.99 -31.82
N ALA A 10 1.49 -78.51 -31.17
CA ALA A 10 0.13 -78.47 -31.76
C ALA A 10 -0.97 -77.96 -30.79
N VAL A 11 -1.63 -76.86 -31.21
CA VAL A 11 -3.11 -76.67 -31.33
C VAL A 11 -4.07 -77.05 -30.18
N MET A 12 -4.78 -76.02 -29.69
CA MET A 12 -6.11 -76.01 -29.01
C MET A 12 -6.31 -76.78 -27.69
N GLY A 13 -6.20 -76.01 -26.59
CA GLY A 13 -7.33 -75.75 -25.69
C GLY A 13 -7.82 -76.86 -24.77
N GLU A 14 -7.31 -76.88 -23.52
CA GLU A 14 -7.94 -77.61 -22.41
C GLU A 14 -8.17 -76.73 -21.18
N SER A 15 -9.33 -76.97 -20.54
CA SER A 15 -9.73 -76.36 -19.27
C SER A 15 -10.08 -77.46 -18.25
N GLY A 16 -9.26 -77.60 -17.20
CA GLY A 16 -9.48 -78.52 -16.08
C GLY A 16 -8.63 -78.09 -14.88
N LYS A 17 -9.19 -77.81 -13.70
CA LYS A 17 -9.71 -78.76 -12.68
C LYS A 17 -8.56 -79.61 -12.10
N ARG A 18 -8.40 -79.77 -10.77
CA ARG A 18 -9.39 -79.61 -9.67
C ARG A 18 -8.70 -79.53 -8.29
N GLY A 19 -9.27 -78.74 -7.39
CA GLY A 19 -9.14 -78.87 -5.93
C GLY A 19 -10.52 -78.60 -5.29
N ARG A 20 -11.01 -79.51 -4.44
CA ARG A 20 -12.34 -79.47 -3.77
C ARG A 20 -12.44 -78.28 -2.79
N SER A 21 -13.61 -77.72 -2.45
CA SER A 21 -15.02 -78.06 -2.79
C SER A 21 -16.01 -76.95 -2.42
N GLN A 22 -17.10 -76.83 -3.20
CA GLN A 22 -18.48 -76.42 -2.81
C GLN A 22 -18.71 -75.02 -2.18
N ARG A 23 -19.77 -74.28 -2.51
CA ARG A 23 -20.74 -74.34 -3.64
C ARG A 23 -21.42 -72.97 -3.76
N ASP A 24 -21.85 -72.61 -4.95
CA ASP A 24 -22.34 -71.27 -5.29
C ASP A 24 -23.70 -70.91 -4.67
N HIS A 25 -23.93 -69.62 -4.38
CA HIS A 25 -25.03 -68.87 -5.00
C HIS A 25 -24.91 -67.35 -4.80
N TYR A 26 -25.03 -66.62 -5.91
CA TYR A 26 -25.41 -65.20 -6.08
C TYR A 26 -25.01 -64.15 -5.02
N GLU A 27 -24.07 -63.28 -5.38
CA GLU A 27 -24.26 -61.84 -5.11
C GLU A 27 -23.60 -60.94 -6.18
N SER A 28 -24.10 -59.72 -6.31
CA SER A 28 -23.81 -58.79 -7.41
C SER A 28 -22.53 -57.98 -7.19
N GLU A 29 -22.02 -57.40 -8.29
CA GLU A 29 -20.75 -56.68 -8.35
C GLU A 29 -20.65 -55.51 -7.37
N ASN A 30 -19.54 -55.42 -6.62
CA ASN A 30 -19.14 -54.20 -5.97
C ASN A 30 -17.61 -54.02 -5.96
N LYS A 31 -17.09 -53.36 -7.00
CA LYS A 31 -15.69 -52.89 -7.03
C LYS A 31 -15.52 -51.74 -6.04
N ASN A 32 -15.03 -52.03 -4.84
CA ASN A 32 -14.46 -51.04 -3.94
C ASN A 32 -13.32 -51.64 -3.10
N GLN A 33 -12.13 -51.78 -3.69
CA GLN A 33 -10.92 -52.13 -2.95
C GLN A 33 -10.12 -50.88 -2.54
N ARG A 34 -10.20 -50.59 -1.24
CA ARG A 34 -9.09 -50.18 -0.35
C ARG A 34 -8.12 -49.09 -0.82
N ARG A 35 -8.22 -47.94 -0.13
CA ARG A 35 -7.13 -47.11 0.42
C ARG A 35 -5.88 -46.91 -0.47
N ARG A 36 -5.73 -45.68 -0.98
CA ARG A 36 -4.44 -44.97 -0.92
C ARG A 36 -4.63 -43.68 -0.11
N GLY A 37 -3.66 -43.38 0.74
CA GLY A 37 -3.74 -42.27 1.69
C GLY A 37 -3.30 -40.93 1.08
N ASN A 38 -3.33 -39.90 1.93
CA ASN A 38 -2.71 -38.61 1.63
C ASN A 38 -1.22 -38.80 1.32
N GLU A 39 -0.78 -38.36 0.15
CA GLU A 39 0.55 -37.79 -0.01
C GLU A 39 0.42 -36.30 0.32
N LYS A 40 0.54 -35.99 1.62
CA LYS A 40 1.16 -34.73 2.03
C LYS A 40 2.63 -34.92 1.67
N ASP A 41 3.10 -34.30 0.60
CA ASP A 41 4.53 -34.34 0.29
C ASP A 41 5.31 -33.69 1.44
N GLU A 42 6.17 -34.50 2.03
CA GLU A 42 7.22 -34.06 2.94
C GLU A 42 8.06 -33.02 2.18
N ARG A 43 8.15 -31.79 2.69
CA ARG A 43 9.18 -30.84 2.23
C ARG A 43 10.54 -31.27 2.80
N GLY A 44 11.03 -32.38 2.26
CA GLY A 44 12.44 -32.70 2.24
C GLY A 44 13.21 -31.67 1.42
N ASN A 45 14.53 -31.84 1.39
CA ASN A 45 15.52 -30.86 0.94
C ASN A 45 15.59 -30.69 -0.61
N ASP A 46 14.45 -30.78 -1.29
CA ASP A 46 14.34 -30.85 -2.75
C ASP A 46 14.50 -29.45 -3.40
N GLU A 47 15.53 -29.27 -4.24
CA GLU A 47 15.87 -27.99 -4.87
C GLU A 47 15.06 -27.74 -6.17
N LEU A 48 14.58 -26.52 -6.36
CA LEU A 48 13.78 -26.12 -7.53
C LEU A 48 14.67 -25.67 -8.70
N ILE A 49 14.51 -26.30 -9.86
CA ILE A 49 15.11 -25.87 -11.13
C ILE A 49 14.05 -25.26 -12.02
N VAL A 50 14.31 -24.06 -12.56
CA VAL A 50 13.41 -23.31 -13.46
C VAL A 50 14.18 -22.81 -14.68
N TYR A 51 13.58 -22.95 -15.86
CA TYR A 51 14.00 -22.33 -17.11
C TYR A 51 12.85 -21.54 -17.72
N ARG A 52 13.13 -20.41 -18.36
CA ARG A 52 12.14 -19.59 -19.07
C ARG A 52 12.61 -19.33 -20.49
N ILE A 53 11.87 -19.86 -21.47
CA ILE A 53 12.17 -19.74 -22.90
C ILE A 53 11.12 -18.89 -23.60
N LEU A 54 11.55 -18.06 -24.54
CA LEU A 54 10.68 -17.22 -25.35
C LEU A 54 10.28 -17.97 -26.63
N CYS A 55 8.99 -17.96 -26.93
CA CYS A 55 8.41 -18.53 -28.14
C CYS A 55 7.67 -17.43 -28.91
N PRO A 56 7.96 -17.20 -30.21
CA PRO A 56 7.25 -16.18 -30.98
C PRO A 56 5.75 -16.46 -31.06
N ASP A 57 4.92 -15.43 -30.90
CA ASP A 57 3.47 -15.57 -30.85
C ASP A 57 2.87 -16.19 -32.13
N GLY A 58 3.49 -15.96 -33.29
CA GLY A 58 3.08 -16.57 -34.56
C GLY A 58 3.23 -18.10 -34.64
N VAL A 59 3.99 -18.73 -33.73
CA VAL A 59 4.24 -20.19 -33.72
C VAL A 59 3.77 -20.91 -32.46
N ILE A 60 3.35 -20.18 -31.41
CA ILE A 60 2.96 -20.76 -30.12
C ILE A 60 1.84 -21.81 -30.24
N GLY A 61 0.90 -21.64 -31.17
CA GLY A 61 -0.18 -22.59 -31.43
C GLY A 61 0.33 -23.98 -31.86
N SER A 62 1.39 -24.03 -32.66
CA SER A 62 2.04 -25.28 -33.09
C SER A 62 2.83 -25.94 -31.96
N VAL A 63 3.49 -25.13 -31.10
CA VAL A 63 4.27 -25.59 -29.94
C VAL A 63 3.36 -26.15 -28.84
N ILE A 64 2.18 -25.57 -28.64
CA ILE A 64 1.14 -26.11 -27.76
C ILE A 64 0.50 -27.36 -28.42
N GLY A 65 0.21 -27.28 -29.72
CA GLY A 65 -0.49 -28.28 -30.51
C GLY A 65 -2.00 -28.31 -30.25
N LYS A 66 -2.80 -28.83 -31.19
CA LYS A 66 -4.27 -28.91 -31.05
C LYS A 66 -4.66 -29.59 -29.73
N SER A 67 -5.48 -28.91 -28.93
CA SER A 67 -5.89 -29.31 -27.57
C SER A 67 -4.72 -29.57 -26.60
N GLY A 68 -3.57 -28.90 -26.79
CA GLY A 68 -2.37 -29.06 -25.96
C GLY A 68 -1.58 -30.34 -26.20
N LYS A 69 -1.84 -31.10 -27.27
CA LYS A 69 -1.24 -32.44 -27.49
C LYS A 69 0.29 -32.44 -27.47
N VAL A 70 0.94 -31.48 -28.13
CA VAL A 70 2.41 -31.43 -28.24
C VAL A 70 3.02 -31.11 -26.88
N ILE A 71 2.56 -30.04 -26.23
CA ILE A 71 3.09 -29.65 -24.91
C ILE A 71 2.76 -30.69 -23.82
N ASN A 72 1.65 -31.43 -23.94
CA ASN A 72 1.31 -32.53 -23.04
C ASN A 72 2.19 -33.78 -23.26
N SER A 73 2.56 -34.12 -24.50
CA SER A 73 3.56 -35.18 -24.77
C SER A 73 4.91 -34.79 -24.17
N ILE A 74 5.37 -33.54 -24.38
CA ILE A 74 6.64 -33.07 -23.78
C ILE A 74 6.58 -33.15 -22.25
N ARG A 75 5.49 -32.72 -21.59
CA ARG A 75 5.29 -32.88 -20.13
C ARG A 75 5.34 -34.36 -19.70
N GLN A 76 4.71 -35.26 -20.44
CA GLN A 76 4.64 -36.68 -20.11
C GLN A 76 5.99 -37.39 -20.29
N GLU A 77 6.74 -37.06 -21.34
CA GLU A 77 8.01 -37.69 -21.68
C GLU A 77 9.16 -37.19 -20.79
N SER A 78 9.25 -35.88 -20.58
CA SER A 78 10.29 -35.26 -19.73
C SER A 78 10.01 -35.38 -18.23
N ARG A 79 8.74 -35.59 -17.85
CA ARG A 79 8.21 -35.48 -16.47
C ARG A 79 8.35 -34.08 -15.85
N ALA A 80 8.66 -33.04 -16.62
CA ALA A 80 8.72 -31.67 -16.14
C ALA A 80 7.32 -31.02 -16.06
N LYS A 81 7.19 -30.02 -15.18
CA LYS A 81 6.04 -29.11 -15.19
C LYS A 81 6.34 -27.97 -16.18
N ILE A 82 5.43 -27.74 -17.13
CA ILE A 82 5.57 -26.66 -18.12
C ILE A 82 4.32 -25.79 -18.06
N LYS A 83 4.50 -24.50 -17.81
CA LYS A 83 3.45 -23.46 -17.82
C LYS A 83 3.68 -22.54 -19.02
N VAL A 84 2.67 -22.36 -19.85
CA VAL A 84 2.66 -21.30 -20.88
C VAL A 84 2.08 -20.07 -20.20
N VAL A 85 2.76 -18.92 -20.29
CA VAL A 85 2.28 -17.65 -19.75
C VAL A 85 1.35 -16.99 -20.77
N ASP A 86 0.42 -16.18 -20.28
CA ASP A 86 -0.45 -15.34 -21.10
C ASP A 86 0.36 -14.26 -21.85
N PRO A 87 -0.15 -13.74 -22.99
CA PRO A 87 0.60 -12.82 -23.82
C PRO A 87 0.69 -11.45 -23.14
N PHE A 88 1.88 -10.85 -23.15
CA PHE A 88 2.09 -9.51 -22.60
C PHE A 88 1.77 -8.45 -23.65
N PRO A 89 0.95 -7.42 -23.33
CA PRO A 89 0.64 -6.34 -24.28
C PRO A 89 1.92 -5.65 -24.79
N GLY A 90 2.13 -5.70 -26.10
CA GLY A 90 3.30 -5.12 -26.76
C GLY A 90 4.49 -6.05 -26.95
N SER A 91 4.49 -7.27 -26.38
CA SER A 91 5.49 -8.29 -26.71
C SER A 91 5.08 -9.15 -27.90
N HIS A 92 6.04 -9.56 -28.71
CA HIS A 92 5.87 -10.53 -29.79
C HIS A 92 6.23 -11.98 -29.36
N TYR A 93 6.51 -12.18 -28.08
CA TYR A 93 6.96 -13.46 -27.51
C TYR A 93 6.16 -13.88 -26.28
N ARG A 94 5.74 -15.14 -26.26
CA ARG A 94 5.22 -15.85 -25.10
C ARG A 94 6.35 -16.45 -24.27
N VAL A 95 6.25 -16.33 -22.95
CA VAL A 95 7.14 -17.03 -22.01
C VAL A 95 6.61 -18.43 -21.72
N LEU A 96 7.45 -19.45 -21.88
CA LEU A 96 7.20 -20.79 -21.35
C LEU A 96 8.10 -21.03 -20.14
N THR A 97 7.49 -21.25 -18.97
CA THR A 97 8.17 -21.54 -17.71
C THR A 97 8.19 -23.05 -17.49
N ILE A 98 9.39 -23.62 -17.43
CA ILE A 98 9.67 -25.06 -17.38
C ILE A 98 10.38 -25.35 -16.06
N TYR A 99 9.85 -26.25 -15.22
CA TYR A 99 10.41 -26.48 -13.89
C TYR A 99 10.27 -27.92 -13.37
N SER A 100 11.17 -28.30 -12.46
CA SER A 100 11.19 -29.57 -11.76
C SER A 100 11.90 -29.46 -10.40
N TYR A 101 11.49 -30.26 -9.43
CA TYR A 101 12.18 -30.41 -8.15
C TYR A 101 13.20 -31.56 -8.23
N VAL A 102 14.38 -31.37 -7.64
CA VAL A 102 15.52 -32.29 -7.72
C VAL A 102 16.06 -32.53 -6.30
N LYS A 103 16.11 -33.80 -5.86
CA LYS A 103 16.48 -34.15 -4.48
C LYS A 103 17.98 -34.03 -4.18
N GLU A 104 18.80 -34.43 -5.14
CA GLU A 104 20.26 -34.35 -5.10
C GLU A 104 20.71 -33.85 -6.47
N LYS A 105 21.53 -32.78 -6.50
CA LYS A 105 22.12 -32.30 -7.75
C LYS A 105 23.32 -33.15 -8.14
N GLU A 106 23.42 -33.49 -9.41
CA GLU A 106 24.65 -34.05 -9.97
C GLU A 106 25.73 -32.95 -9.99
N ASP A 107 26.94 -33.27 -9.52
CA ASP A 107 28.05 -32.32 -9.46
C ASP A 107 28.67 -32.14 -10.86
N VAL A 108 28.30 -31.06 -11.55
CA VAL A 108 28.71 -30.83 -12.95
C VAL A 108 30.03 -30.07 -13.01
N GLU A 109 31.11 -30.72 -13.44
CA GLU A 109 32.37 -30.03 -13.77
C GLU A 109 32.25 -29.26 -15.10
N LEU A 110 32.67 -27.99 -15.12
CA LEU A 110 32.55 -27.09 -16.28
C LEU A 110 33.76 -27.16 -17.23
N GLU A 111 34.64 -28.14 -17.02
CA GLU A 111 35.91 -28.28 -17.74
C GLU A 111 35.77 -29.21 -18.94
N ASP A 112 35.01 -30.30 -18.78
CA ASP A 112 34.70 -31.33 -19.77
C ASP A 112 34.12 -30.80 -21.10
N GLU A 113 34.14 -31.67 -22.10
CA GLU A 113 33.50 -31.43 -23.39
C GLU A 113 31.97 -31.43 -23.23
N PHE A 114 31.29 -30.46 -23.85
CA PHE A 114 29.83 -30.41 -23.97
C PHE A 114 29.31 -31.44 -24.99
N ASN A 115 29.84 -32.66 -24.93
CA ASN A 115 29.33 -33.81 -25.67
C ASN A 115 27.94 -34.16 -25.15
N GLU A 116 27.12 -34.75 -26.02
CA GLU A 116 25.68 -34.93 -25.83
C GLU A 116 25.34 -35.96 -24.75
N ARG A 117 25.59 -35.59 -23.49
CA ARG A 117 25.13 -36.34 -22.31
C ARG A 117 23.62 -36.20 -22.18
N ARG A 118 23.03 -37.20 -21.51
CA ARG A 118 21.65 -37.20 -21.03
C ARG A 118 21.35 -35.89 -20.27
N PRO A 119 20.15 -35.30 -20.41
CA PRO A 119 19.78 -34.10 -19.64
C PRO A 119 19.90 -34.30 -18.13
N LEU A 120 20.42 -33.30 -17.43
CA LEU A 120 20.74 -33.30 -16.00
C LEU A 120 19.50 -33.33 -15.09
N CYS A 121 18.35 -32.91 -15.62
CA CYS A 121 17.07 -32.96 -14.91
C CYS A 121 15.89 -32.93 -15.89
N ALA A 122 14.71 -33.29 -15.38
CA ALA A 122 13.44 -33.24 -16.12
C ALA A 122 13.21 -31.88 -16.79
N ALA A 123 13.42 -30.77 -16.08
CA ALA A 123 13.27 -29.42 -16.63
C ALA A 123 14.22 -29.13 -17.80
N GLN A 124 15.43 -29.70 -17.82
CA GLN A 124 16.37 -29.49 -18.92
C GLN A 124 16.00 -30.32 -20.16
N ASP A 125 15.53 -31.56 -19.98
CA ASP A 125 14.99 -32.37 -21.08
C ASP A 125 13.79 -31.66 -21.74
N ALA A 126 12.87 -31.15 -20.91
CA ALA A 126 11.74 -30.35 -21.37
C ALA A 126 12.16 -29.08 -22.13
N LEU A 127 13.17 -28.34 -21.64
CA LEU A 127 13.67 -27.13 -22.30
C LEU A 127 14.17 -27.41 -23.72
N LEU A 128 14.96 -28.47 -23.91
CA LEU A 128 15.51 -28.84 -25.22
C LEU A 128 14.41 -29.32 -26.17
N ARG A 129 13.42 -30.07 -25.66
CA ARG A 129 12.25 -30.51 -26.44
C ARG A 129 11.33 -29.34 -26.85
N VAL A 130 11.16 -28.36 -25.97
CA VAL A 130 10.41 -27.13 -26.28
C VAL A 130 11.15 -26.29 -27.33
N GLN A 131 12.49 -26.13 -27.23
CA GLN A 131 13.28 -25.47 -28.27
C GLN A 131 13.15 -26.19 -29.62
N ALA A 132 13.26 -27.52 -29.67
CA ALA A 132 13.05 -28.28 -30.90
C ALA A 132 11.63 -28.12 -31.48
N ALA A 133 10.60 -28.03 -30.63
CA ALA A 133 9.23 -27.75 -31.06
C ALA A 133 9.07 -26.33 -31.63
N ILE A 134 9.73 -25.33 -31.03
CA ILE A 134 9.77 -23.94 -31.54
C ILE A 134 10.48 -23.90 -32.90
N ALA A 135 11.66 -24.51 -33.01
CA ALA A 135 12.45 -24.55 -34.25
C ALA A 135 11.68 -25.18 -35.42
N ASN A 136 11.03 -26.33 -35.18
CA ASN A 136 10.19 -27.00 -36.17
C ASN A 136 8.95 -26.18 -36.57
N ALA A 137 8.37 -25.42 -35.64
CA ALA A 137 7.25 -24.55 -35.95
C ALA A 137 7.70 -23.34 -36.79
N VAL A 138 8.83 -22.70 -36.44
CA VAL A 138 9.40 -21.57 -37.19
C VAL A 138 9.80 -21.97 -38.61
N SER A 139 10.44 -23.14 -38.79
CA SER A 139 10.80 -23.62 -40.13
C SER A 139 9.56 -23.93 -40.99
N SER A 140 8.50 -24.50 -40.40
CA SER A 140 7.24 -24.76 -41.12
C SER A 140 6.52 -23.49 -41.59
N VAL A 141 6.63 -22.38 -40.86
CA VAL A 141 6.09 -21.08 -41.29
C VAL A 141 6.97 -20.46 -42.39
N GLY A 142 8.30 -20.56 -42.27
CA GLY A 142 9.23 -20.01 -43.26
C GLY A 142 9.09 -20.59 -44.68
N ASP A 143 8.72 -21.86 -44.81
CA ASP A 143 8.48 -22.48 -46.13
C ASP A 143 7.23 -21.93 -46.84
N SER A 144 6.31 -21.27 -46.11
CA SER A 144 5.14 -20.60 -46.68
C SER A 144 5.50 -19.30 -47.43
N GLU A 145 6.49 -18.55 -46.92
CA GLU A 145 6.96 -17.30 -47.53
C GLU A 145 8.03 -17.51 -48.62
N LYS A 146 8.75 -18.64 -48.61
CA LYS A 146 9.82 -18.97 -49.58
C LYS A 146 9.40 -18.97 -51.06
N LYS A 147 8.10 -18.89 -51.39
CA LYS A 147 7.63 -18.72 -52.78
C LYS A 147 7.91 -17.35 -53.39
N ARG A 148 8.49 -16.39 -52.65
CA ARG A 148 8.96 -15.10 -53.21
C ARG A 148 10.35 -14.69 -52.70
N ARG A 149 11.32 -14.75 -53.64
CA ARG A 149 12.70 -14.20 -53.62
C ARG A 149 13.79 -15.11 -53.04
N ASP A 150 14.59 -15.64 -53.95
CA ASP A 150 15.93 -16.22 -53.70
C ASP A 150 16.99 -15.15 -53.42
N ARG A 151 18.09 -15.64 -52.81
CA ARG A 151 19.35 -14.95 -52.44
C ARG A 151 19.31 -14.09 -51.18
N ASP A 152 19.52 -14.77 -50.04
CA ASP A 152 20.58 -14.36 -49.10
C ASP A 152 21.08 -15.57 -48.30
N LYS A 153 22.40 -15.64 -48.06
CA LYS A 153 23.07 -16.81 -47.44
C LYS A 153 23.01 -16.86 -45.90
N ASP A 154 22.35 -15.90 -45.26
CA ASP A 154 22.26 -15.79 -43.79
C ASP A 154 20.94 -16.33 -43.20
N LYS A 155 20.01 -16.85 -44.02
CA LYS A 155 18.66 -17.26 -43.59
C LYS A 155 18.54 -18.64 -42.94
N ASP A 156 19.60 -19.46 -42.90
CA ASP A 156 19.56 -20.82 -42.32
C ASP A 156 20.03 -20.89 -40.85
N LYS A 157 20.18 -19.74 -40.18
CA LYS A 157 20.56 -19.67 -38.75
C LYS A 157 19.31 -19.71 -37.87
N GLU A 158 19.25 -20.67 -36.98
CA GLU A 158 18.24 -20.76 -35.93
C GLU A 158 18.53 -19.71 -34.83
N GLU A 159 17.47 -19.16 -34.25
CA GLU A 159 17.53 -18.25 -33.12
C GLU A 159 16.72 -18.81 -31.93
N CYS A 160 17.34 -18.84 -30.76
CA CYS A 160 16.70 -19.20 -29.49
C CYS A 160 16.95 -18.10 -28.46
N GLN A 161 15.90 -17.69 -27.73
CA GLN A 161 16.00 -16.69 -26.67
C GLN A 161 15.48 -17.27 -25.34
N VAL A 162 16.26 -17.12 -24.27
CA VAL A 162 15.88 -17.50 -22.90
C VAL A 162 16.02 -16.33 -21.94
N LEU A 163 15.09 -16.23 -20.99
CA LEU A 163 15.14 -15.28 -19.89
C LEU A 163 15.96 -15.89 -18.74
N VAL A 164 17.04 -15.21 -18.37
CA VAL A 164 17.96 -15.69 -17.33
C VAL A 164 18.09 -14.62 -16.24
N PRO A 165 17.81 -14.94 -14.96
CA PRO A 165 18.02 -14.04 -13.83
C PRO A 165 19.43 -13.45 -13.79
N ALA A 166 19.56 -12.20 -13.36
CA ALA A 166 20.82 -11.48 -13.31
C ALA A 166 21.94 -12.27 -12.62
N SER A 167 21.67 -12.89 -11.47
CA SER A 167 22.62 -13.72 -10.73
C SER A 167 23.16 -14.93 -11.52
N GLN A 168 22.33 -15.57 -12.35
CA GLN A 168 22.74 -16.71 -13.19
C GLN A 168 23.44 -16.23 -14.47
N SER A 169 22.99 -15.11 -15.05
CA SER A 169 23.60 -14.54 -16.26
C SER A 169 25.06 -14.13 -16.04
N ALA A 170 25.41 -13.67 -14.83
CA ALA A 170 26.79 -13.37 -14.44
C ALA A 170 27.71 -14.62 -14.50
N ASN A 171 27.18 -15.81 -14.20
CA ASN A 171 27.93 -17.08 -14.30
C ASN A 171 28.09 -17.54 -15.76
N ILE A 172 27.10 -17.27 -16.63
CA ILE A 172 27.19 -17.51 -18.08
C ILE A 172 28.26 -16.61 -18.71
N ILE A 173 28.33 -15.34 -18.31
CA ILE A 173 29.37 -14.40 -18.76
C ILE A 173 30.75 -14.84 -18.22
N GLY A 174 30.84 -15.08 -16.90
CA GLY A 174 32.06 -15.44 -16.19
C GLY A 174 33.02 -14.25 -15.99
N LYS A 175 34.04 -14.44 -15.15
CA LYS A 175 35.06 -13.41 -14.88
C LYS A 175 35.70 -12.93 -16.20
N ALA A 176 35.70 -11.62 -16.44
CA ALA A 176 36.16 -10.98 -17.69
C ALA A 176 35.57 -11.55 -19.01
N GLY A 177 34.37 -12.14 -18.95
CA GLY A 177 33.72 -12.77 -20.10
C GLY A 177 34.34 -14.11 -20.52
N ALA A 178 35.16 -14.75 -19.68
CA ALA A 178 35.86 -15.98 -20.03
C ALA A 178 34.91 -17.15 -20.35
N THR A 179 33.83 -17.31 -19.57
CA THR A 179 32.85 -18.39 -19.77
C THR A 179 32.09 -18.20 -21.09
N ILE A 180 31.56 -17.01 -21.36
CA ILE A 180 30.83 -16.75 -22.61
C ILE A 180 31.74 -16.83 -23.85
N LYS A 181 33.02 -16.45 -23.74
CA LYS A 181 34.02 -16.69 -24.80
C LYS A 181 34.25 -18.18 -25.03
N LYS A 182 34.41 -18.99 -23.96
CA LYS A 182 34.52 -20.47 -24.03
C LYS A 182 33.28 -21.10 -24.67
N LEU A 183 32.08 -20.66 -24.30
CA LEU A 183 30.80 -21.13 -24.84
C LEU A 183 30.69 -20.83 -26.34
N ARG A 184 30.86 -19.57 -26.76
CA ARG A 184 30.83 -19.17 -28.19
C ARG A 184 31.85 -19.97 -29.02
N SER A 185 33.07 -20.14 -28.50
CA SER A 185 34.13 -20.88 -29.18
C SER A 185 33.86 -22.40 -29.29
N LYS A 186 33.45 -23.07 -28.20
CA LYS A 186 33.17 -24.53 -28.21
C LYS A 186 31.92 -24.87 -29.03
N THR A 187 30.88 -24.03 -28.99
CA THR A 187 29.58 -24.32 -29.64
C THR A 187 29.46 -23.76 -31.06
N ARG A 188 30.37 -22.87 -31.49
CA ARG A 188 30.30 -22.12 -32.76
C ARG A 188 29.02 -21.28 -32.93
N THR A 189 28.44 -20.81 -31.82
CA THR A 189 27.25 -19.93 -31.82
C THR A 189 27.60 -18.48 -31.44
N SER A 190 26.76 -17.56 -31.89
CA SER A 190 26.71 -16.19 -31.36
C SER A 190 25.74 -16.15 -30.18
N ILE A 191 26.30 -15.99 -28.97
CA ILE A 191 25.53 -15.86 -27.72
C ILE A 191 25.62 -14.41 -27.25
N LYS A 192 24.51 -13.67 -27.20
CA LYS A 192 24.43 -12.31 -26.63
C LYS A 192 23.67 -12.35 -25.30
N VAL A 193 24.05 -11.49 -24.37
CA VAL A 193 23.37 -11.30 -23.08
C VAL A 193 23.06 -9.82 -22.97
N ASN A 194 21.79 -9.47 -23.05
CA ASN A 194 21.31 -8.08 -23.00
C ASN A 194 20.48 -7.89 -21.72
N PRO A 195 20.63 -6.78 -20.99
CA PRO A 195 19.72 -6.46 -19.90
C PRO A 195 18.32 -6.12 -20.42
N LYS A 196 17.30 -6.31 -19.58
CA LYS A 196 15.95 -5.79 -19.87
C LYS A 196 16.00 -4.27 -20.05
N ASP A 197 15.60 -3.79 -21.22
CA ASP A 197 15.33 -2.37 -21.46
C ASP A 197 13.86 -2.07 -21.09
N GLY A 198 13.64 -1.14 -20.16
CA GLY A 198 12.29 -0.72 -19.75
C GLY A 198 11.57 0.17 -20.76
N THR A 199 12.26 0.64 -21.81
CA THR A 199 11.70 1.47 -22.88
C THR A 199 11.26 0.67 -24.12
N ASP A 200 11.67 -0.60 -24.23
CA ASP A 200 11.29 -1.48 -25.34
C ASP A 200 10.03 -2.31 -25.00
N PRO A 201 8.90 -2.12 -25.73
CA PRO A 201 7.69 -2.92 -25.55
C PRO A 201 7.90 -4.43 -25.72
N ALA A 202 8.86 -4.86 -26.54
CA ALA A 202 9.16 -6.27 -26.75
C ALA A 202 9.63 -6.95 -25.45
N HIS A 203 10.33 -6.21 -24.59
CA HIS A 203 10.86 -6.67 -23.30
C HIS A 203 9.83 -6.70 -22.16
N SER A 204 8.57 -6.31 -22.41
CA SER A 204 7.48 -6.33 -21.42
C SER A 204 7.21 -7.72 -20.81
N CYS A 205 7.57 -8.81 -21.51
CA CYS A 205 7.40 -10.18 -21.05
C CYS A 205 8.44 -10.67 -20.02
N ALA A 206 9.49 -9.88 -19.76
CA ALA A 206 10.56 -10.22 -18.82
C ALA A 206 10.34 -9.60 -17.43
N MET A 207 10.79 -10.26 -16.36
CA MET A 207 10.81 -9.69 -15.01
C MET A 207 11.92 -8.64 -14.89
N GLU A 208 11.87 -7.77 -13.87
CA GLU A 208 12.86 -6.68 -13.71
C GLU A 208 14.31 -7.16 -13.55
N PHE A 209 14.50 -8.38 -13.04
CA PHE A 209 15.81 -9.00 -12.85
C PHE A 209 16.24 -9.95 -14.00
N ASP A 210 15.46 -10.05 -15.08
CA ASP A 210 15.80 -10.91 -16.22
C ASP A 210 16.75 -10.22 -17.21
N ASN A 211 17.72 -11.00 -17.69
CA ASN A 211 18.53 -10.69 -18.86
C ASN A 211 18.11 -11.61 -20.01
N PHE A 212 18.04 -11.05 -21.22
CA PHE A 212 17.77 -11.78 -22.46
C PHE A 212 19.05 -12.45 -22.94
N VAL A 213 19.07 -13.78 -22.98
CA VAL A 213 20.16 -14.55 -23.57
C VAL A 213 19.74 -15.06 -24.95
N GLN A 214 20.26 -14.41 -25.99
CA GLN A 214 19.99 -14.70 -27.39
C GLN A 214 21.10 -15.60 -27.95
N ILE A 215 20.73 -16.75 -28.51
CA ILE A 215 21.62 -17.76 -29.10
C ILE A 215 21.30 -17.88 -30.59
N THR A 216 22.27 -17.62 -31.47
CA THR A 216 22.11 -17.75 -32.92
C THR A 216 23.20 -18.63 -33.55
N GLY A 217 22.81 -19.52 -34.47
CA GLY A 217 23.73 -20.46 -35.13
C GLY A 217 23.01 -21.54 -35.95
N GLU A 218 23.73 -22.58 -36.38
CA GLU A 218 23.11 -23.78 -36.93
C GLU A 218 22.29 -24.51 -35.86
N SER A 219 21.21 -25.22 -36.21
CA SER A 219 20.27 -25.82 -35.25
C SER A 219 20.96 -26.72 -34.20
N ASP A 220 21.90 -27.56 -34.65
CA ASP A 220 22.69 -28.42 -33.77
C ASP A 220 23.61 -27.64 -32.80
N ALA A 221 24.18 -26.53 -33.30
CA ALA A 221 25.01 -25.62 -32.52
C ALA A 221 24.19 -24.85 -31.48
N VAL A 222 22.98 -24.38 -31.84
CA VAL A 222 22.04 -23.70 -30.94
C VAL A 222 21.60 -24.65 -29.81
N ARG A 223 21.24 -25.90 -30.14
CA ARG A 223 20.91 -26.93 -29.15
C ARG A 223 22.08 -27.20 -28.18
N LYS A 224 23.31 -27.29 -28.69
CA LYS A 224 24.53 -27.47 -27.87
C LYS A 224 24.82 -26.27 -26.96
N ALA A 225 24.60 -25.05 -27.45
CA ALA A 225 24.71 -23.83 -26.65
C ALA A 225 23.63 -23.73 -25.56
N LEU A 226 22.37 -24.07 -25.89
CA LEU A 226 21.27 -24.10 -24.92
C LEU A 226 21.49 -25.16 -23.83
N PHE A 227 22.03 -26.34 -24.19
CA PHE A 227 22.44 -27.37 -23.23
C PHE A 227 23.51 -26.83 -22.26
N ALA A 228 24.56 -26.21 -22.79
CA ALA A 228 25.66 -25.68 -21.98
C ALA A 228 25.23 -24.51 -21.06
N ILE A 229 24.36 -23.62 -21.55
CA ILE A 229 23.79 -22.52 -20.78
C ILE A 229 22.87 -23.05 -19.66
N SER A 230 21.98 -23.98 -19.97
CA SER A 230 21.10 -24.59 -18.96
C SER A 230 21.86 -25.41 -17.92
N ALA A 231 22.98 -26.05 -18.29
CA ALA A 231 23.87 -26.72 -17.33
C ALA A 231 24.54 -25.74 -16.34
N ILE A 232 24.91 -24.52 -16.79
CA ILE A 232 25.40 -23.46 -15.90
C ILE A 232 24.30 -22.99 -14.95
N MET A 233 23.07 -22.79 -15.45
CA MET A 233 21.91 -22.43 -14.63
C MET A 233 21.50 -23.55 -13.65
N TYR A 234 21.69 -24.81 -14.00
CA TYR A 234 21.49 -25.96 -13.10
C TYR A 234 22.51 -25.94 -11.95
N LYS A 235 23.79 -25.72 -12.27
CA LYS A 235 24.87 -25.69 -11.27
C LYS A 235 24.73 -24.50 -10.31
N PHE A 236 24.39 -23.32 -10.81
CA PHE A 236 24.26 -22.10 -10.00
C PHE A 236 22.79 -21.70 -9.87
N PRO A 237 22.11 -22.00 -8.73
CA PRO A 237 20.72 -21.57 -8.54
C PRO A 237 20.59 -20.04 -8.57
N PRO A 238 19.42 -19.52 -8.94
CA PRO A 238 19.16 -18.09 -8.91
C PRO A 238 19.15 -17.59 -7.46
N LYS A 239 19.59 -16.34 -7.28
CA LYS A 239 19.44 -15.61 -6.00
C LYS A 239 18.09 -14.91 -5.91
N GLU A 240 17.47 -14.65 -7.05
CA GLU A 240 16.15 -14.06 -7.22
C GLU A 240 15.08 -15.15 -7.13
N ASP A 241 13.97 -14.87 -6.44
CA ASP A 241 12.82 -15.78 -6.41
C ASP A 241 12.03 -15.68 -7.74
N ILE A 242 11.70 -16.83 -8.33
CA ILE A 242 11.04 -16.91 -9.64
C ILE A 242 9.60 -17.39 -9.42
N PRO A 243 8.60 -16.49 -9.42
CA PRO A 243 7.22 -16.87 -9.11
C PRO A 243 6.65 -17.82 -10.17
N LEU A 244 6.29 -19.03 -9.74
CA LEU A 244 5.59 -20.03 -10.57
C LEU A 244 4.12 -19.63 -10.82
N GLU A 245 3.56 -18.79 -9.95
CA GLU A 245 2.21 -18.21 -10.06
C GLU A 245 2.21 -16.86 -10.79
N THR A 246 2.74 -16.84 -12.02
CA THR A 246 2.44 -15.75 -12.98
C THR A 246 0.95 -15.72 -13.33
N ASN A 247 0.18 -14.90 -12.61
CA ASN A 247 -1.07 -14.30 -13.10
C ASN A 247 -0.72 -12.88 -13.58
N VAL A 248 -1.29 -12.45 -14.70
CA VAL A 248 -0.96 -11.15 -15.31
C VAL A 248 -1.57 -10.01 -14.48
N PRO A 249 -0.81 -8.94 -14.15
CA PRO A 249 -1.40 -7.67 -13.78
C PRO A 249 -2.04 -7.08 -15.03
N GLU A 250 -3.37 -7.14 -15.14
CA GLU A 250 -4.08 -6.47 -16.22
C GLU A 250 -3.83 -4.97 -16.15
N ALA A 251 -3.39 -4.38 -17.27
CA ALA A 251 -3.43 -2.94 -17.43
C ALA A 251 -4.90 -2.49 -17.34
N PRO A 252 -5.25 -1.47 -16.53
CA PRO A 252 -6.63 -1.03 -16.42
C PRO A 252 -7.13 -0.54 -17.80
N PRO A 253 -8.36 -0.89 -18.21
CA PRO A 253 -8.91 -0.44 -19.48
C PRO A 253 -8.95 1.09 -19.49
N SER A 254 -8.28 1.70 -20.46
CA SER A 254 -8.29 3.15 -20.60
C SER A 254 -9.71 3.63 -20.97
N ILE A 255 -10.37 4.29 -20.02
CA ILE A 255 -11.57 5.06 -20.29
C ILE A 255 -11.10 6.34 -20.98
N ILE A 256 -11.58 6.59 -22.19
CA ILE A 256 -11.39 7.90 -22.81
C ILE A 256 -12.48 8.83 -22.33
N ILE A 257 -12.04 9.87 -21.62
CA ILE A 257 -12.79 11.10 -21.39
C ILE A 257 -12.62 11.95 -22.65
N PRO A 258 -13.70 12.43 -23.30
CA PRO A 258 -13.59 13.28 -24.48
C PRO A 258 -12.73 14.52 -24.20
N SER A 259 -11.69 14.72 -25.00
CA SER A 259 -10.83 15.90 -24.93
C SER A 259 -11.40 17.00 -25.81
N ASP A 260 -11.70 18.17 -25.23
CA ASP A 260 -11.81 19.39 -26.02
C ASP A 260 -10.41 19.79 -26.52
N VAL A 261 -10.27 19.98 -27.83
CA VAL A 261 -8.99 20.16 -28.54
C VAL A 261 -8.82 21.64 -29.00
N PRO A 262 -7.64 22.08 -29.49
CA PRO A 262 -6.73 22.90 -28.68
C PRO A 262 -6.50 24.30 -29.26
N ILE A 263 -5.77 25.15 -28.53
CA ILE A 263 -5.22 26.40 -29.09
C ILE A 263 -3.71 26.49 -28.79
N TYR A 264 -2.92 26.40 -29.87
CA TYR A 264 -1.47 26.69 -30.02
C TYR A 264 -0.41 25.64 -29.57
N PRO A 265 0.82 25.68 -30.15
CA PRO A 265 1.52 24.47 -30.64
C PRO A 265 2.82 24.13 -29.88
N PRO A 266 3.42 22.94 -30.11
CA PRO A 266 4.58 22.49 -29.35
C PRO A 266 5.87 23.25 -29.73
N SER A 267 6.53 23.82 -28.73
CA SER A 267 7.92 24.31 -28.85
C SER A 267 8.86 23.22 -28.35
N GLY A 268 9.56 22.56 -29.27
CA GLY A 268 10.58 21.55 -28.93
C GLY A 268 11.87 22.19 -28.44
N LEU A 269 12.38 21.72 -27.30
CA LEU A 269 13.71 22.05 -26.79
C LEU A 269 14.39 20.76 -26.28
N TYR A 270 15.15 20.11 -27.17
CA TYR A 270 16.49 19.58 -26.90
C TYR A 270 17.00 18.87 -28.18
N PRO A 271 18.06 19.35 -28.84
CA PRO A 271 18.81 18.57 -29.80
C PRO A 271 19.62 17.48 -29.08
N SER A 272 19.70 16.29 -29.67
CA SER A 272 20.59 15.22 -29.23
C SER A 272 22.05 15.68 -29.27
N ALA A 273 22.81 15.36 -28.23
CA ALA A 273 24.26 15.57 -28.21
C ALA A 273 24.97 14.26 -28.58
N ASP A 274 25.93 14.31 -29.51
CA ASP A 274 27.08 13.41 -29.44
C ASP A 274 28.34 13.91 -30.17
N SER A 275 29.49 13.63 -29.55
CA SER A 275 30.87 13.59 -30.08
C SER A 275 31.63 14.81 -30.68
N ILE A 276 32.68 15.21 -29.93
CA ILE A 276 34.08 15.51 -30.36
C ILE A 276 34.45 16.91 -30.94
N LEU A 277 35.54 17.47 -30.36
CA LEU A 277 36.26 18.75 -30.61
C LEU A 277 37.39 18.62 -31.69
N PRO A 278 38.16 19.67 -32.09
CA PRO A 278 37.95 21.15 -32.05
C PRO A 278 38.35 21.91 -33.36
N SER A 279 38.01 23.22 -33.51
CA SER A 279 38.99 24.35 -33.58
C SER A 279 38.50 25.70 -34.18
N ARG A 280 38.98 26.80 -33.54
CA ARG A 280 39.35 28.17 -34.03
C ARG A 280 38.36 29.23 -34.60
N GLN A 281 38.45 30.43 -33.97
CA GLN A 281 38.55 31.82 -34.52
C GLN A 281 37.30 32.72 -34.81
N ILE A 282 36.91 33.56 -33.81
CA ILE A 282 36.92 35.07 -33.73
C ILE A 282 36.61 35.89 -35.05
N PRO A 283 35.88 37.05 -35.09
CA PRO A 283 34.65 37.53 -34.40
C PRO A 283 33.69 38.49 -35.22
N SER A 284 32.65 39.03 -34.55
CA SER A 284 32.27 40.49 -34.46
C SER A 284 31.10 41.15 -35.22
N ILE A 285 30.59 42.22 -34.57
CA ILE A 285 29.93 43.48 -35.02
C ILE A 285 28.43 43.74 -34.66
N LEU A 286 28.21 45.01 -34.28
CA LEU A 286 27.04 45.79 -33.83
C LEU A 286 25.75 45.65 -34.68
N GLY A 287 24.54 46.11 -34.27
CA GLY A 287 24.08 46.71 -32.99
C GLY A 287 22.78 47.56 -33.13
N ALA A 288 22.22 47.97 -31.99
CA ALA A 288 21.38 49.17 -31.73
C ALA A 288 19.92 49.35 -32.30
N THR A 289 18.97 49.56 -31.37
CA THR A 289 17.81 50.52 -31.36
C THR A 289 16.75 50.50 -32.50
N HIS A 290 15.43 50.58 -32.27
CA HIS A 290 14.70 51.71 -31.66
C HIS A 290 13.23 51.39 -31.22
N LEU A 291 12.50 52.41 -30.74
CA LEU A 291 11.19 52.40 -30.04
C LEU A 291 9.90 52.62 -30.91
N GLN A 292 8.74 52.31 -30.29
CA GLN A 292 7.37 52.84 -30.51
C GLN A 292 6.62 52.43 -31.82
N ASP A 293 5.28 52.35 -31.90
CA ASP A 293 4.24 53.16 -31.21
C ASP A 293 2.83 52.47 -31.00
N ILE A 294 1.88 53.21 -30.39
CA ILE A 294 0.53 52.80 -29.89
C ILE A 294 -0.67 53.14 -30.83
N HIS A 295 -1.81 52.42 -30.73
CA HIS A 295 -3.24 52.86 -30.81
C HIS A 295 -4.25 51.69 -30.53
N GLY A 296 -5.54 51.88 -30.13
CA GLY A 296 -6.20 53.11 -29.65
C GLY A 296 -7.75 53.19 -29.42
N TYR A 297 -8.59 52.12 -29.45
CA TYR A 297 -10.08 52.20 -29.21
C TYR A 297 -10.59 50.94 -28.45
N ALA A 298 -11.21 50.96 -27.26
CA ALA A 298 -12.46 51.59 -26.76
C ALA A 298 -13.76 50.96 -27.32
N ASP A 299 -14.85 50.67 -26.58
CA ASP A 299 -15.17 50.21 -25.20
C ASP A 299 -16.71 50.33 -25.07
N THR A 300 -17.43 49.32 -24.56
CA THR A 300 -18.88 49.39 -24.21
C THR A 300 -19.20 48.39 -23.09
N GLY A 301 -19.69 48.86 -21.94
CA GLY A 301 -19.92 48.02 -20.76
C GLY A 301 -21.38 47.88 -20.30
N ASN A 302 -21.54 47.06 -19.24
CA ASN A 302 -22.74 46.83 -18.40
C ASN A 302 -23.95 46.15 -19.08
N THR A 303 -24.59 45.12 -18.52
CA THR A 303 -25.05 44.98 -17.12
C THR A 303 -25.21 43.50 -16.66
N TRP A 304 -25.09 43.24 -15.35
CA TRP A 304 -25.54 41.98 -14.73
C TRP A 304 -27.06 41.92 -14.54
N SER A 305 -27.65 40.73 -14.73
CA SER A 305 -28.44 40.07 -13.67
C SER A 305 -28.91 38.66 -14.04
N LEU A 306 -28.81 37.76 -13.05
CA LEU A 306 -29.66 36.59 -12.80
C LEU A 306 -29.89 35.59 -13.95
N TYR A 307 -29.16 34.48 -13.93
CA TYR A 307 -29.76 33.18 -14.25
C TYR A 307 -29.51 32.14 -13.16
N SER A 308 -30.57 31.37 -12.90
CA SER A 308 -30.73 30.42 -11.82
C SER A 308 -29.54 29.48 -11.62
N SER A 309 -29.11 29.36 -10.37
CA SER A 309 -28.36 28.22 -9.87
C SER A 309 -29.09 26.90 -10.17
N ALA A 310 -28.39 26.00 -10.86
CA ALA A 310 -28.65 24.56 -10.84
C ALA A 310 -27.41 23.89 -10.25
N LEU A 311 -27.47 23.58 -8.95
CA LEU A 311 -26.38 22.97 -8.21
C LEU A 311 -26.14 21.53 -8.70
N PRO A 312 -24.89 21.07 -8.87
CA PRO A 312 -24.60 19.65 -8.74
C PRO A 312 -24.81 19.28 -7.26
N VAL A 313 -25.89 18.57 -6.97
CA VAL A 313 -26.20 18.09 -5.61
C VAL A 313 -25.13 17.10 -5.18
N VAL A 314 -24.38 17.45 -4.13
CA VAL A 314 -23.40 16.56 -3.51
C VAL A 314 -24.14 15.41 -2.82
N PRO A 315 -23.84 14.13 -3.14
CA PRO A 315 -24.42 13.00 -2.42
C PRO A 315 -24.02 13.04 -0.94
N SER A 316 -25.01 13.20 -0.06
CA SER A 316 -24.78 13.13 1.39
C SER A 316 -24.50 11.68 1.81
N TYR A 317 -23.25 11.34 2.10
CA TYR A 317 -22.86 9.99 2.52
C TYR A 317 -22.52 9.89 4.00
N SER A 318 -23.55 10.02 4.83
CA SER A 318 -23.88 8.90 5.71
C SER A 318 -24.71 7.89 4.92
N ALA A 319 -24.06 7.09 4.06
CA ALA A 319 -24.75 6.03 3.36
C ALA A 319 -23.87 4.80 3.18
N THR A 320 -24.53 3.66 3.34
CA THR A 320 -24.09 2.35 2.89
C THR A 320 -23.56 2.41 1.46
N THR A 321 -22.47 1.69 1.19
CA THR A 321 -22.07 1.30 -0.17
C THR A 321 -23.31 0.88 -0.96
N ARG A 322 -23.66 1.65 -2.00
CA ARG A 322 -24.81 1.36 -2.85
C ARG A 322 -24.33 0.44 -3.95
N SER A 323 -24.57 -0.84 -3.77
CA SER A 323 -24.51 -1.79 -4.87
C SER A 323 -25.89 -1.93 -5.50
N GLU A 324 -25.94 -1.90 -6.84
CA GLU A 324 -27.15 -2.09 -7.63
C GLU A 324 -27.01 -3.37 -8.49
N GLU A 325 -28.14 -3.94 -8.92
CA GLU A 325 -28.17 -5.22 -9.65
C GLU A 325 -28.13 -4.97 -11.17
N LEU A 326 -27.05 -5.38 -11.83
CA LEU A 326 -26.89 -5.29 -13.28
C LEU A 326 -27.27 -6.62 -13.92
N THR A 327 -28.20 -6.59 -14.88
CA THR A 327 -28.62 -7.76 -15.66
C THR A 327 -28.26 -7.61 -17.14
N ILE A 328 -27.55 -8.60 -17.68
CA ILE A 328 -27.14 -8.68 -19.09
C ILE A 328 -27.69 -9.97 -19.68
N ARG A 329 -28.34 -9.89 -20.84
CA ARG A 329 -28.83 -11.06 -21.58
C ARG A 329 -28.02 -11.27 -22.85
N VAL A 330 -27.33 -12.41 -22.91
CA VAL A 330 -26.53 -12.86 -24.06
C VAL A 330 -27.33 -13.88 -24.86
N LEU A 331 -27.35 -13.76 -26.17
CA LEU A 331 -27.91 -14.77 -27.08
C LEU A 331 -26.86 -15.80 -27.45
N CYS A 332 -27.15 -17.06 -27.18
CA CYS A 332 -26.32 -18.21 -27.56
C CYS A 332 -27.11 -19.09 -28.55
N PRO A 333 -26.54 -19.45 -29.71
CA PRO A 333 -27.12 -20.49 -30.57
C PRO A 333 -27.36 -21.79 -29.79
N SER A 334 -28.49 -22.47 -30.04
CA SER A 334 -28.89 -23.64 -29.25
C SER A 334 -28.04 -24.89 -29.51
N ASP A 335 -27.33 -24.96 -30.63
CA ASP A 335 -26.29 -25.96 -30.93
C ASP A 335 -25.01 -25.75 -30.09
N LYS A 336 -24.71 -24.50 -29.71
CA LYS A 336 -23.51 -24.14 -28.94
C LYS A 336 -23.71 -24.15 -27.41
N ILE A 337 -24.96 -24.13 -26.92
CA ILE A 337 -25.26 -24.04 -25.47
C ILE A 337 -24.64 -25.18 -24.64
N GLY A 338 -24.51 -26.38 -25.22
CA GLY A 338 -23.87 -27.53 -24.58
C GLY A 338 -22.41 -27.30 -24.17
N ARG A 339 -21.70 -26.39 -24.88
CA ARG A 339 -20.32 -26.00 -24.54
C ARG A 339 -20.26 -25.08 -23.32
N VAL A 340 -21.21 -24.14 -23.23
CA VAL A 340 -21.37 -23.20 -22.11
C VAL A 340 -21.76 -23.93 -20.83
N ILE A 341 -22.70 -24.88 -20.91
CA ILE A 341 -23.10 -25.71 -19.76
C ILE A 341 -21.97 -26.67 -19.36
N GLY A 342 -21.42 -27.39 -20.35
CA GLY A 342 -20.38 -28.40 -20.16
C GLY A 342 -20.90 -29.70 -19.53
N LYS A 343 -20.10 -30.78 -19.61
CA LYS A 343 -20.44 -32.08 -19.03
C LYS A 343 -20.73 -31.95 -17.52
N GLY A 344 -21.91 -32.38 -17.08
CA GLY A 344 -22.35 -32.27 -15.68
C GLY A 344 -22.53 -30.84 -15.16
N GLY A 345 -22.66 -29.84 -16.05
CA GLY A 345 -22.69 -28.43 -15.68
C GLY A 345 -21.33 -27.87 -15.23
N GLY A 346 -20.22 -28.54 -15.57
CA GLY A 346 -18.87 -28.16 -15.12
C GLY A 346 -18.42 -26.79 -15.62
N THR A 347 -18.66 -26.47 -16.90
CA THR A 347 -18.24 -25.19 -17.50
C THR A 347 -19.01 -24.02 -16.87
N ILE A 348 -20.34 -24.09 -16.79
CA ILE A 348 -21.15 -23.02 -16.21
C ILE A 348 -20.89 -22.82 -14.70
N LYS A 349 -20.53 -23.88 -13.97
CA LYS A 349 -20.04 -23.76 -12.58
C LYS A 349 -18.72 -23.00 -12.51
N SER A 350 -17.78 -23.29 -13.41
CA SER A 350 -16.50 -22.57 -13.51
C SER A 350 -16.70 -21.09 -13.81
N ILE A 351 -17.57 -20.75 -14.78
CA ILE A 351 -17.87 -19.35 -15.13
C ILE A 351 -18.45 -18.59 -13.94
N ARG A 352 -19.43 -19.17 -13.22
CA ARG A 352 -20.01 -18.58 -11.99
C ARG A 352 -18.98 -18.41 -10.88
N GLN A 353 -18.06 -19.37 -10.72
CA GLN A 353 -17.01 -19.30 -9.69
C GLN A 353 -15.94 -18.26 -10.01
N ALA A 354 -15.53 -18.13 -11.27
CA ALA A 354 -14.48 -17.21 -11.70
C ALA A 354 -14.96 -15.75 -11.77
N SER A 355 -16.17 -15.50 -12.29
CA SER A 355 -16.75 -14.15 -12.36
C SER A 355 -17.45 -13.70 -11.07
N GLY A 356 -17.81 -14.66 -10.19
CA GLY A 356 -18.70 -14.44 -9.05
C GLY A 356 -20.15 -14.09 -9.42
N ALA A 357 -20.48 -13.90 -10.70
CA ALA A 357 -21.81 -13.50 -11.16
C ALA A 357 -22.80 -14.67 -11.18
N ARG A 358 -24.08 -14.36 -10.99
CA ARG A 358 -25.18 -15.32 -11.14
C ARG A 358 -25.52 -15.46 -12.62
N VAL A 359 -25.00 -16.52 -13.25
CA VAL A 359 -25.29 -16.86 -14.65
C VAL A 359 -26.38 -17.91 -14.73
N GLU A 360 -27.50 -17.62 -15.38
CA GLU A 360 -28.63 -18.54 -15.61
C GLU A 360 -28.82 -18.76 -17.12
N VAL A 361 -29.20 -19.98 -17.50
CA VAL A 361 -29.51 -20.35 -18.89
C VAL A 361 -30.99 -20.66 -18.93
N ASP A 362 -31.74 -19.92 -19.75
CA ASP A 362 -33.17 -20.17 -19.95
C ASP A 362 -33.33 -21.19 -21.10
N ASP A 363 -33.56 -22.45 -20.69
CA ASP A 363 -33.75 -23.60 -21.58
C ASP A 363 -35.25 -23.78 -21.89
N THR A 364 -35.82 -22.82 -22.62
CA THR A 364 -37.23 -22.87 -23.04
C THR A 364 -37.42 -23.96 -24.09
N LYS A 365 -38.09 -25.06 -23.71
CA LYS A 365 -38.35 -26.25 -24.55
C LYS A 365 -39.27 -26.03 -25.77
N ASP A 366 -39.61 -24.78 -26.09
CA ASP A 366 -40.40 -24.42 -27.27
C ASP A 366 -39.51 -23.86 -28.38
N ASP A 367 -39.17 -24.76 -29.31
CA ASP A 367 -38.89 -24.53 -30.74
C ASP A 367 -38.11 -23.24 -31.11
N ARG A 368 -36.96 -23.03 -30.43
CA ARG A 368 -36.08 -21.87 -30.63
C ARG A 368 -34.66 -22.28 -31.02
N HIS A 369 -34.15 -21.66 -32.08
CA HIS A 369 -32.75 -21.79 -32.53
C HIS A 369 -31.74 -21.06 -31.62
N GLU A 370 -32.21 -20.32 -30.60
CA GLU A 370 -31.38 -19.47 -29.73
C GLU A 370 -31.84 -19.59 -28.26
N CYS A 371 -30.87 -19.74 -27.37
CA CYS A 371 -31.04 -19.75 -25.91
C CYS A 371 -30.59 -18.41 -25.32
N ILE A 372 -31.27 -17.95 -24.26
CA ILE A 372 -30.87 -16.75 -23.52
C ILE A 372 -30.01 -17.16 -22.31
N ILE A 373 -28.86 -16.50 -22.18
CA ILE A 373 -28.00 -16.58 -21.00
C ILE A 373 -28.14 -15.26 -20.24
N THR A 374 -28.75 -15.31 -19.06
CA THR A 374 -28.93 -14.15 -18.18
C THR A 374 -27.80 -14.11 -17.16
N ILE A 375 -27.00 -13.06 -17.22
CA ILE A 375 -25.95 -12.75 -16.26
C ILE A 375 -26.50 -11.69 -15.32
N THR A 376 -26.42 -11.94 -14.02
CA THR A 376 -26.81 -10.98 -12.99
C THR A 376 -25.64 -10.80 -12.02
N SER A 377 -25.17 -9.57 -11.88
CA SER A 377 -24.14 -9.18 -10.92
C SER A 377 -24.62 -8.04 -10.03
N THR A 378 -23.93 -7.88 -8.90
CA THR A 378 -24.15 -6.79 -7.96
C THR A 378 -22.94 -5.89 -8.06
N GLU A 379 -23.13 -4.67 -8.55
CA GLU A 379 -22.05 -3.74 -8.93
C GLU A 379 -22.11 -2.49 -8.04
N SER A 380 -20.96 -2.02 -7.56
CA SER A 380 -20.74 -0.79 -6.80
C SER A 380 -19.83 0.16 -7.58
N GLU A 381 -19.90 1.47 -7.31
CA GLU A 381 -18.93 2.45 -7.84
C GLU A 381 -17.49 2.16 -7.38
N ASP A 382 -17.33 1.55 -6.20
CA ASP A 382 -16.04 1.17 -5.60
C ASP A 382 -15.40 -0.11 -6.19
N ASP A 383 -16.12 -0.87 -7.05
CA ASP A 383 -15.58 -2.15 -7.54
C ASP A 383 -14.49 -1.93 -8.61
N MET A 384 -13.26 -2.33 -8.27
CA MET A 384 -12.07 -2.30 -9.13
C MET A 384 -12.20 -3.16 -10.41
N LYS A 385 -13.10 -4.15 -10.40
CA LYS A 385 -13.43 -5.00 -11.55
C LYS A 385 -14.92 -5.29 -11.57
N SER A 386 -15.55 -5.19 -12.73
CA SER A 386 -16.96 -5.51 -12.92
C SER A 386 -17.17 -7.01 -13.09
N MET A 387 -17.98 -7.60 -12.21
CA MET A 387 -18.30 -9.04 -12.24
C MET A 387 -19.09 -9.42 -13.50
N ALA A 388 -19.91 -8.49 -14.00
CA ALA A 388 -20.59 -8.61 -15.28
C ALA A 388 -19.60 -8.71 -16.47
N VAL A 389 -18.55 -7.89 -16.50
CA VAL A 389 -17.55 -7.91 -17.57
C VAL A 389 -16.84 -9.26 -17.62
N GLU A 390 -16.35 -9.74 -16.47
CA GLU A 390 -15.69 -11.05 -16.34
C GLU A 390 -16.60 -12.20 -16.83
N ALA A 391 -17.87 -12.21 -16.43
CA ALA A 391 -18.83 -13.21 -16.87
C ALA A 391 -19.07 -13.20 -18.38
N VAL A 392 -19.21 -12.02 -19.00
CA VAL A 392 -19.42 -11.84 -20.44
C VAL A 392 -18.20 -12.30 -21.24
N LEU A 393 -16.98 -11.97 -20.80
CA LEU A 393 -15.74 -12.38 -21.48
C LEU A 393 -15.51 -13.90 -21.40
N LEU A 394 -15.78 -14.52 -20.24
CA LEU A 394 -15.72 -15.97 -20.07
C LEU A 394 -16.77 -16.70 -20.93
N LEU A 395 -17.93 -16.10 -21.17
CA LEU A 395 -18.96 -16.62 -22.06
C LEU A 395 -18.60 -16.47 -23.54
N GLN A 396 -18.02 -15.35 -23.96
CA GLN A 396 -17.56 -15.13 -25.35
C GLN A 396 -16.62 -16.26 -25.81
N GLY A 397 -15.68 -16.67 -24.95
CA GLY A 397 -14.75 -17.78 -25.18
C GLY A 397 -15.34 -19.20 -25.03
N LYS A 398 -16.67 -19.34 -24.91
CA LYS A 398 -17.40 -20.62 -24.91
C LYS A 398 -18.57 -20.67 -25.89
N VAL A 399 -19.09 -19.51 -26.30
CA VAL A 399 -20.11 -19.36 -27.35
C VAL A 399 -19.49 -19.38 -28.76
N ASN A 400 -18.24 -18.96 -28.93
CA ASN A 400 -17.53 -19.02 -30.20
C ASN A 400 -16.63 -20.28 -30.30
N ASP A 401 -16.25 -20.66 -31.52
CA ASP A 401 -15.35 -21.79 -31.77
C ASP A 401 -13.89 -21.33 -31.67
N GLU A 402 -13.00 -22.18 -31.16
CA GLU A 402 -11.57 -21.85 -31.00
C GLU A 402 -10.81 -21.79 -32.35
N ASP A 403 -11.43 -22.24 -33.44
CA ASP A 403 -10.90 -22.23 -34.81
C ASP A 403 -11.51 -21.10 -35.70
N ASP A 404 -12.41 -20.24 -35.18
CA ASP A 404 -13.02 -19.13 -35.95
C ASP A 404 -12.20 -17.83 -35.81
N ASP A 405 -11.63 -17.31 -36.91
CA ASP A 405 -10.87 -16.05 -36.94
C ASP A 405 -11.72 -14.81 -36.57
N THR A 406 -13.03 -14.89 -36.81
CA THR A 406 -14.01 -13.83 -36.49
C THR A 406 -15.08 -14.35 -35.55
N VAL A 407 -15.27 -13.68 -34.42
CA VAL A 407 -16.29 -14.02 -33.42
C VAL A 407 -17.51 -13.13 -33.55
N ASN A 408 -18.67 -13.66 -33.16
CA ASN A 408 -19.92 -12.90 -33.09
C ASN A 408 -20.51 -13.02 -31.66
N MET A 409 -20.91 -11.90 -31.09
CA MET A 409 -21.63 -11.82 -29.82
C MET A 409 -22.85 -10.93 -29.96
N ARG A 410 -23.99 -11.39 -29.42
CA ARG A 410 -25.28 -10.71 -29.54
C ARG A 410 -25.90 -10.53 -28.16
N LEU A 411 -26.28 -9.31 -27.82
CA LEU A 411 -26.84 -8.90 -26.53
C LEU A 411 -28.25 -8.35 -26.71
N LEU A 412 -29.15 -8.69 -25.78
CA LEU A 412 -30.47 -8.07 -25.67
C LEU A 412 -30.44 -6.98 -24.60
N VAL A 413 -30.54 -5.72 -25.05
CA VAL A 413 -30.44 -4.53 -24.22
C VAL A 413 -31.80 -3.82 -24.20
N PRO A 414 -32.42 -3.56 -23.03
CA PRO A 414 -33.71 -2.86 -22.98
C PRO A 414 -33.67 -1.49 -23.66
N SER A 415 -34.69 -1.16 -24.46
CA SER A 415 -34.82 0.11 -25.19
C SER A 415 -34.73 1.34 -24.29
N LYS A 416 -34.99 1.21 -22.98
CA LYS A 416 -34.84 2.30 -22.01
C LYS A 416 -33.37 2.67 -21.72
N VAL A 417 -32.43 1.72 -21.79
CA VAL A 417 -31.00 1.94 -21.48
C VAL A 417 -30.10 2.01 -22.73
N ILE A 418 -30.60 1.62 -23.91
CA ILE A 418 -29.82 1.63 -25.17
C ILE A 418 -29.19 3.01 -25.48
N GLY A 419 -29.77 4.09 -24.96
CA GLY A 419 -29.26 5.46 -25.09
C GLY A 419 -27.83 5.64 -24.54
N CYS A 420 -27.42 4.90 -23.51
CA CYS A 420 -26.05 4.99 -22.97
C CYS A 420 -24.99 4.38 -23.91
N ILE A 421 -25.40 3.44 -24.78
CA ILE A 421 -24.54 2.82 -25.80
C ILE A 421 -24.51 3.68 -27.08
N ILE A 422 -25.66 4.24 -27.49
CA ILE A 422 -25.75 5.05 -28.72
C ILE A 422 -25.10 6.42 -28.53
N GLY A 423 -25.42 7.13 -27.44
CA GLY A 423 -25.04 8.52 -27.21
C GLY A 423 -25.81 9.53 -28.06
N LYS A 424 -25.69 10.83 -27.71
CA LYS A 424 -26.33 11.91 -28.48
C LYS A 424 -25.84 11.90 -29.93
N SER A 425 -26.76 11.83 -30.89
CA SER A 425 -26.47 11.73 -32.33
C SER A 425 -25.56 10.55 -32.73
N GLY A 426 -25.52 9.48 -31.94
CA GLY A 426 -24.68 8.31 -32.23
C GLY A 426 -23.19 8.48 -31.92
N SER A 427 -22.81 9.50 -31.15
CA SER A 427 -21.41 9.81 -30.84
C SER A 427 -20.67 8.64 -30.16
N ILE A 428 -21.30 8.02 -29.15
CA ILE A 428 -20.69 6.97 -28.34
C ILE A 428 -20.53 5.67 -29.15
N ILE A 429 -21.56 5.25 -29.89
CA ILE A 429 -21.47 4.02 -30.71
C ILE A 429 -20.43 4.14 -31.82
N ASN A 430 -20.27 5.34 -32.41
CA ASN A 430 -19.23 5.61 -33.40
C ASN A 430 -17.83 5.66 -32.78
N GLU A 431 -17.69 6.16 -31.56
CA GLU A 431 -16.44 6.12 -30.79
C GLU A 431 -16.01 4.70 -30.44
N ILE A 432 -16.95 3.85 -29.99
CA ILE A 432 -16.71 2.42 -29.71
C ILE A 432 -16.19 1.74 -30.99
N ARG A 433 -16.95 1.81 -32.10
CA ARG A 433 -16.55 1.25 -33.40
C ARG A 433 -15.15 1.71 -33.83
N LYS A 434 -14.86 3.02 -33.71
CA LYS A 434 -13.58 3.60 -34.14
C LYS A 434 -12.40 3.08 -33.32
N ARG A 435 -12.56 2.85 -32.01
CA ARG A 435 -11.46 2.39 -31.15
C ARG A 435 -11.27 0.88 -31.19
N THR A 436 -12.34 0.13 -31.03
CA THR A 436 -12.26 -1.33 -30.92
C THR A 436 -12.09 -1.99 -32.28
N LYS A 437 -12.39 -1.27 -33.38
CA LYS A 437 -12.43 -1.79 -34.75
C LYS A 437 -13.44 -2.93 -34.96
N ALA A 438 -14.24 -3.28 -33.95
CA ALA A 438 -15.32 -4.23 -34.08
C ALA A 438 -16.49 -3.61 -34.84
N GLU A 439 -17.14 -4.42 -35.67
CA GLU A 439 -18.40 -4.05 -36.27
C GLU A 439 -19.51 -4.20 -35.22
N VAL A 440 -19.96 -3.06 -34.66
CA VAL A 440 -21.08 -3.02 -33.71
C VAL A 440 -22.34 -2.53 -34.42
N ARG A 441 -23.36 -3.37 -34.53
CA ARG A 441 -24.68 -3.04 -35.09
C ARG A 441 -25.74 -3.00 -34.00
N ILE A 442 -26.70 -2.08 -34.13
CA ILE A 442 -27.86 -1.97 -33.23
C ILE A 442 -29.10 -2.00 -34.11
N SER A 443 -29.90 -3.07 -34.01
CA SER A 443 -31.05 -3.32 -34.87
C SER A 443 -32.36 -3.18 -34.09
N LYS A 444 -33.27 -2.35 -34.63
CA LYS A 444 -34.60 -2.10 -34.06
C LYS A 444 -35.71 -2.95 -34.71
N SER A 445 -35.48 -3.38 -35.95
CA SER A 445 -36.46 -4.01 -36.84
C SER A 445 -36.34 -5.54 -36.94
N GLU A 446 -35.15 -6.09 -36.73
CA GLU A 446 -34.88 -7.53 -36.79
C GLU A 446 -34.62 -8.05 -35.37
N LYS A 447 -35.70 -8.37 -34.65
CA LYS A 447 -35.63 -8.94 -33.29
C LYS A 447 -35.79 -10.46 -33.34
N PRO A 448 -34.95 -11.25 -32.65
CA PRO A 448 -35.16 -12.69 -32.55
C PRO A 448 -36.43 -12.97 -31.73
N ARG A 449 -37.13 -14.09 -32.00
CA ARG A 449 -38.42 -14.44 -31.39
C ARG A 449 -38.39 -14.59 -29.85
N CYS A 450 -37.21 -14.58 -29.24
CA CYS A 450 -37.00 -14.65 -27.79
C CYS A 450 -36.80 -13.27 -27.12
N ALA A 451 -36.68 -12.18 -27.89
CA ALA A 451 -36.57 -10.83 -27.37
C ALA A 451 -37.94 -10.27 -26.94
N ASP A 452 -37.97 -9.44 -25.89
CA ASP A 452 -39.16 -8.69 -25.51
C ASP A 452 -39.44 -7.56 -26.53
N ILE A 453 -40.68 -7.08 -26.62
CA ILE A 453 -41.06 -5.97 -27.51
C ILE A 453 -40.22 -4.71 -27.23
N ASN A 454 -39.81 -4.55 -25.97
CA ASN A 454 -39.00 -3.45 -25.45
C ASN A 454 -37.48 -3.71 -25.44
N ASP A 455 -36.98 -4.73 -26.15
CA ASP A 455 -35.54 -5.01 -26.28
C ASP A 455 -34.98 -4.53 -27.61
N GLU A 456 -33.77 -3.98 -27.60
CA GLU A 456 -32.97 -3.71 -28.80
C GLU A 456 -31.85 -4.75 -28.90
N LEU A 457 -31.56 -5.21 -30.12
CA LEU A 457 -30.49 -6.17 -30.36
C LEU A 457 -29.17 -5.41 -30.62
N VAL A 458 -28.12 -5.75 -29.87
CA VAL A 458 -26.75 -5.24 -30.06
C VAL A 458 -25.87 -6.39 -30.52
N GLU A 459 -25.39 -6.32 -31.75
CA GLU A 459 -24.55 -7.33 -32.39
C GLU A 459 -23.12 -6.81 -32.53
N MET A 460 -22.13 -7.64 -32.21
CA MET A 460 -20.71 -7.30 -32.32
C MET A 460 -19.99 -8.42 -33.08
N SER A 461 -19.39 -8.09 -34.22
CA SER A 461 -18.62 -9.01 -35.05
C SER A 461 -17.22 -8.48 -35.36
N GLY A 462 -16.24 -9.37 -35.46
CA GLY A 462 -14.85 -9.04 -35.80
C GLY A 462 -13.85 -9.99 -35.15
N GLU A 463 -12.56 -9.62 -35.19
CA GLU A 463 -11.48 -10.36 -34.54
C GLU A 463 -11.71 -10.49 -33.02
N VAL A 464 -11.21 -11.58 -32.42
CA VAL A 464 -11.42 -11.92 -30.99
C VAL A 464 -11.11 -10.76 -30.04
N GLY A 465 -9.97 -10.06 -30.24
CA GLY A 465 -9.56 -8.92 -29.42
C GLY A 465 -10.50 -7.72 -29.56
N ASN A 466 -10.77 -7.33 -30.81
CA ASN A 466 -11.65 -6.20 -31.15
C ASN A 466 -13.05 -6.37 -30.53
N VAL A 467 -13.62 -7.59 -30.56
CA VAL A 467 -14.92 -7.88 -29.95
C VAL A 467 -14.86 -7.92 -28.42
N LYS A 468 -13.75 -8.38 -27.81
CA LYS A 468 -13.56 -8.27 -26.35
C LYS A 468 -13.57 -6.82 -25.88
N ASP A 469 -12.82 -5.95 -26.56
CA ASP A 469 -12.77 -4.53 -26.22
C ASP A 469 -14.15 -3.86 -26.39
N ALA A 470 -14.91 -4.24 -27.43
CA ALA A 470 -16.28 -3.78 -27.63
C ALA A 470 -17.22 -4.23 -26.49
N LEU A 471 -17.13 -5.50 -26.07
CA LEU A 471 -17.91 -6.04 -24.94
C LEU A 471 -17.61 -5.29 -23.64
N VAL A 472 -16.34 -5.05 -23.31
CA VAL A 472 -15.93 -4.28 -22.13
C VAL A 472 -16.53 -2.86 -22.17
N GLN A 473 -16.38 -2.15 -23.30
CA GLN A 473 -16.86 -0.77 -23.45
C GLN A 473 -18.39 -0.64 -23.39
N ILE A 474 -19.13 -1.66 -23.83
CA ILE A 474 -20.60 -1.72 -23.79
C ILE A 474 -21.09 -2.08 -22.39
N VAL A 475 -20.52 -3.11 -21.76
CA VAL A 475 -20.94 -3.56 -20.42
C VAL A 475 -20.65 -2.51 -19.36
N LEU A 476 -19.50 -1.84 -19.41
CA LEU A 476 -19.19 -0.74 -18.48
C LEU A 476 -20.16 0.44 -18.63
N ARG A 477 -20.67 0.73 -19.84
CA ARG A 477 -21.69 1.78 -20.05
C ARG A 477 -23.07 1.38 -19.50
N LEU A 478 -23.42 0.10 -19.56
CA LEU A 478 -24.63 -0.43 -18.92
C LEU A 478 -24.53 -0.40 -17.39
N ARG A 479 -23.35 -0.69 -16.82
CA ARG A 479 -23.06 -0.53 -15.38
C ARG A 479 -23.22 0.93 -14.94
N ASP A 480 -22.59 1.85 -15.67
CA ASP A 480 -22.68 3.29 -15.44
C ASP A 480 -24.12 3.83 -15.48
N ASP A 481 -24.96 3.30 -16.37
CA ASP A 481 -26.37 3.68 -16.51
C ASP A 481 -27.20 3.20 -15.31
N VAL A 482 -27.04 1.93 -14.91
CA VAL A 482 -27.72 1.34 -13.74
C VAL A 482 -27.36 2.06 -12.43
N LEU A 483 -26.10 2.48 -12.27
CA LEU A 483 -25.65 3.25 -11.10
C LEU A 483 -26.21 4.69 -11.08
N LYS A 484 -26.62 5.24 -12.24
CA LYS A 484 -27.20 6.60 -12.37
C LYS A 484 -28.73 6.63 -12.29
N ASP A 485 -29.45 5.63 -12.81
CA ASP A 485 -30.91 5.64 -13.05
C ASP A 485 -31.80 5.74 -11.77
N ARG A 486 -31.23 5.57 -10.56
CA ARG A 486 -31.97 5.73 -9.28
C ARG A 486 -31.90 7.11 -8.63
N ASN A 487 -31.12 8.05 -9.17
CA ASN A 487 -31.08 9.42 -8.63
C ASN A 487 -32.24 10.32 -9.12
N THR A 488 -33.03 9.86 -10.10
CA THR A 488 -34.14 10.62 -10.72
C THR A 488 -35.54 10.07 -10.43
N SER A 489 -35.67 8.85 -9.89
CA SER A 489 -36.97 8.21 -9.62
C SER A 489 -37.52 8.44 -8.20
N ARG A 490 -37.83 9.71 -7.89
CA ARG A 490 -38.77 10.09 -6.82
C ARG A 490 -39.60 11.29 -7.27
N ASN A 491 -40.81 11.04 -7.76
CA ASN A 491 -41.88 12.04 -7.80
C ASN A 491 -43.20 11.41 -7.30
N PRO A 492 -43.97 12.09 -6.44
CA PRO A 492 -45.32 11.68 -6.08
C PRO A 492 -46.29 11.97 -7.23
N SER A 493 -47.38 11.21 -7.31
CA SER A 493 -48.34 11.27 -8.41
C SER A 493 -49.55 12.19 -8.14
N SER A 494 -50.07 12.74 -9.24
CA SER A 494 -51.47 13.14 -9.48
C SER A 494 -51.94 14.56 -9.10
N GLY A 495 -52.38 15.31 -10.12
CA GLY A 495 -53.28 16.47 -10.00
C GLY A 495 -53.14 17.49 -11.14
N ASN A 496 -54.04 17.39 -12.14
CA ASN A 496 -54.59 18.39 -13.11
C ASN A 496 -53.77 19.67 -13.48
N GLU A 497 -53.87 20.27 -14.68
CA GLU A 497 -54.63 20.00 -15.92
C GLU A 497 -53.90 20.69 -17.09
N ALA A 498 -54.25 20.39 -18.34
CA ALA A 498 -53.68 21.05 -19.52
C ALA A 498 -54.42 22.36 -19.88
N LEU A 499 -53.84 23.20 -20.76
CA LEU A 499 -54.36 23.45 -22.13
C LEU A 499 -53.69 24.67 -22.83
N TYR A 500 -53.34 24.46 -24.12
CA TYR A 500 -53.23 25.38 -25.27
C TYR A 500 -52.31 26.64 -25.36
N SER A 501 -51.34 26.49 -26.29
CA SER A 501 -51.10 27.28 -27.53
C SER A 501 -50.86 28.79 -27.61
N SER A 502 -49.72 29.10 -28.26
CA SER A 502 -49.51 30.10 -29.34
C SER A 502 -49.67 31.60 -29.11
N GLY A 503 -48.77 32.40 -29.71
CA GLY A 503 -49.03 33.81 -30.03
C GLY A 503 -47.81 34.73 -29.88
N THR A 504 -47.27 35.20 -31.00
CA THR A 504 -46.32 36.33 -31.06
C THR A 504 -47.08 37.67 -31.02
N SER A 505 -46.60 38.70 -30.29
CA SER A 505 -46.49 40.11 -30.77
C SER A 505 -46.20 41.18 -29.68
N LEU A 506 -45.23 42.06 -30.01
CA LEU A 506 -45.21 43.55 -29.91
C LEU A 506 -45.49 44.36 -28.59
N SER A 507 -44.41 44.99 -28.12
CA SER A 507 -44.17 46.46 -27.98
C SER A 507 -44.70 47.35 -26.81
N MET A 508 -43.75 48.06 -26.17
CA MET A 508 -43.75 49.49 -25.68
C MET A 508 -44.68 49.92 -24.50
N SER A 509 -44.40 50.96 -23.67
CA SER A 509 -43.17 51.75 -23.33
C SER A 509 -43.41 52.72 -22.14
N SER A 510 -42.34 53.36 -21.62
CA SER A 510 -42.29 54.70 -20.94
C SER A 510 -42.57 54.76 -19.40
N MET A 511 -42.00 55.66 -18.54
CA MET A 511 -41.18 56.89 -18.69
C MET A 511 -40.04 57.08 -17.62
N LEU A 512 -39.15 58.06 -17.88
CA LEU A 512 -38.02 58.62 -17.07
C LEU A 512 -38.48 59.89 -16.25
N PRO A 513 -37.68 60.82 -15.61
CA PRO A 513 -36.21 61.07 -15.69
C PRO A 513 -35.40 61.67 -14.45
N SER A 514 -34.04 61.60 -14.58
CA SER A 514 -32.94 62.63 -14.41
C SER A 514 -32.53 63.42 -13.12
N VAL A 515 -31.24 63.25 -12.69
CA VAL A 515 -30.04 64.15 -12.41
C VAL A 515 -30.21 65.70 -12.15
N PRO A 516 -29.26 66.55 -11.57
CA PRO A 516 -27.77 66.52 -11.50
C PRO A 516 -27.06 67.15 -10.19
N PRO A 517 -25.88 67.88 -10.14
CA PRO A 517 -24.72 67.53 -9.23
C PRO A 517 -23.89 68.70 -8.53
N VAL A 518 -22.62 68.43 -8.13
CA VAL A 518 -21.40 69.33 -7.91
C VAL A 518 -20.84 69.53 -6.46
N ALA A 519 -19.50 69.70 -6.34
CA ALA A 519 -18.59 69.78 -5.15
C ALA A 519 -18.13 71.27 -4.83
N PRO A 520 -17.04 71.66 -4.08
CA PRO A 520 -15.92 70.94 -3.40
C PRO A 520 -15.34 71.55 -2.05
N LEU A 521 -14.11 71.11 -1.65
CA LEU A 521 -13.05 71.74 -0.79
C LEU A 521 -12.83 71.32 0.71
N SER A 522 -11.74 71.83 1.33
CA SER A 522 -10.76 71.11 2.20
C SER A 522 -10.26 71.83 3.49
N SER A 523 -9.71 71.13 4.51
CA SER A 523 -8.56 71.57 5.37
C SER A 523 -8.07 70.59 6.48
N TYR A 524 -6.72 70.45 6.64
CA TYR A 524 -5.80 70.42 7.83
C TYR A 524 -6.33 70.08 9.27
N ASP A 525 -5.59 69.47 10.24
CA ASP A 525 -4.19 69.00 10.37
C ASP A 525 -3.93 68.03 11.59
N GLN A 526 -2.75 67.37 11.59
CA GLN A 526 -1.82 67.02 12.71
C GLN A 526 -2.15 66.07 13.93
N ARG A 527 -1.41 64.93 13.93
CA ARG A 527 -0.34 64.48 14.89
C ARG A 527 -0.62 63.76 16.26
N THR A 528 0.12 62.63 16.47
CA THR A 528 0.84 62.15 17.69
C THR A 528 0.11 61.97 19.04
N GLU A 529 0.41 61.01 19.95
CA GLU A 529 1.24 59.78 19.97
C GLU A 529 0.95 58.99 21.29
N SER A 530 1.45 57.75 21.41
CA SER A 530 1.99 57.13 22.65
C SER A 530 1.12 56.85 23.91
N GLY A 531 1.34 55.65 24.50
CA GLY A 531 1.02 55.30 25.92
C GLY A 531 -0.18 54.35 26.11
N SER A 532 -0.02 53.02 26.20
CA SER A 532 0.50 52.21 27.32
C SER A 532 -0.29 52.33 28.65
N GLY A 533 -0.88 51.23 29.13
CA GLY A 533 -1.46 51.17 30.48
C GLY A 533 -2.29 49.90 30.79
N LEU A 534 -1.67 48.94 31.47
CA LEU A 534 -2.23 47.67 31.97
C LEU A 534 -3.51 47.81 32.84
N GLY A 535 -4.30 46.72 32.97
CA GLY A 535 -4.70 46.28 34.33
C GLY A 535 -6.04 45.53 34.57
N LEU A 536 -5.94 44.21 34.77
CA LEU A 536 -6.71 43.34 35.71
C LEU A 536 -8.27 43.29 35.78
N ILE A 537 -8.82 42.17 35.30
CA ILE A 537 -9.50 41.06 36.05
C ILE A 537 -10.71 41.32 37.01
N SER A 538 -11.86 40.69 36.66
CA SER A 538 -12.89 39.97 37.47
C SER A 538 -14.22 40.57 38.01
N SER A 539 -15.26 39.72 37.83
CA SER A 539 -16.38 39.33 38.73
C SER A 539 -17.76 40.07 38.75
N SER A 540 -18.71 39.47 38.01
CA SER A 540 -20.09 39.05 38.41
C SER A 540 -21.05 39.90 39.29
N GLY A 541 -22.21 40.27 38.70
CA GLY A 541 -23.55 39.76 39.11
C GLY A 541 -24.53 40.65 39.90
N LEU A 542 -25.82 40.74 39.48
CA LEU A 542 -26.94 41.34 40.25
C LEU A 542 -28.34 40.69 39.97
N TYR A 543 -29.31 40.90 40.88
CA TYR A 543 -30.68 40.29 41.05
C TYR A 543 -31.81 41.01 40.24
N GLY A 544 -33.12 40.65 40.19
CA GLY A 544 -33.97 39.50 40.65
C GLY A 544 -35.51 39.81 40.82
N TYR A 545 -36.40 38.77 40.78
CA TYR A 545 -37.86 38.68 41.19
C TYR A 545 -38.98 39.50 40.47
N GLY A 546 -40.30 39.15 40.44
CA GLY A 546 -41.17 38.11 41.10
C GLY A 546 -42.60 37.95 40.47
N SER A 547 -43.58 37.22 41.08
CA SER A 547 -44.72 36.53 40.39
C SER A 547 -46.19 36.71 40.91
N LEU A 548 -47.19 36.11 40.20
CA LEU A 548 -48.58 35.65 40.59
C LEU A 548 -49.78 36.66 40.49
N PRO A 549 -51.11 36.26 40.38
CA PRO A 549 -51.83 35.08 40.96
C PRO A 549 -52.89 34.31 40.08
N MET A 550 -53.95 33.70 40.69
CA MET A 550 -54.66 32.44 40.29
C MET A 550 -56.21 32.44 40.51
N GLY A 551 -56.93 31.47 39.89
CA GLY A 551 -58.33 31.01 40.19
C GLY A 551 -59.38 31.18 39.05
N GLU A 552 -60.44 30.37 38.84
CA GLU A 552 -60.86 29.01 39.31
C GLU A 552 -62.03 28.45 38.40
N ASN A 553 -62.49 27.20 38.60
CA ASN A 553 -63.54 26.41 37.86
C ASN A 553 -63.14 25.79 36.48
N GLY A 554 -63.52 24.56 36.08
CA GLY A 554 -64.18 23.44 36.77
C GLY A 554 -64.57 22.25 35.82
N TYR A 555 -64.36 21.00 36.29
CA TYR A 555 -64.85 19.68 35.77
C TYR A 555 -64.34 19.02 34.45
N GLY A 556 -63.64 17.88 34.63
CA GLY A 556 -63.79 16.65 33.82
C GLY A 556 -62.79 16.37 32.68
N GLY A 557 -61.78 15.48 32.82
CA GLY A 557 -61.33 14.77 34.02
C GLY A 557 -60.17 13.78 33.79
N SER A 558 -59.49 13.43 34.89
CA SER A 558 -58.73 12.18 35.19
C SER A 558 -57.60 11.70 34.24
N MET A 559 -56.35 11.45 34.70
CA MET A 559 -55.65 11.69 35.98
C MET A 559 -54.12 11.55 35.82
N SER A 560 -53.34 12.30 36.64
CA SER A 560 -51.93 12.14 37.06
C SER A 560 -50.83 11.88 36.00
N SER A 561 -49.73 12.65 35.83
CA SER A 561 -48.97 13.62 36.64
C SER A 561 -47.95 13.05 37.66
N TYR A 562 -46.70 13.54 37.53
CA TYR A 562 -45.61 13.76 38.51
C TYR A 562 -44.34 12.85 38.63
N SER A 563 -43.19 13.49 38.32
CA SER A 563 -41.97 13.66 39.15
C SER A 563 -40.77 12.67 39.16
N SER A 564 -39.70 13.11 38.47
CA SER A 564 -38.32 13.30 38.99
C SER A 564 -37.34 12.14 39.28
N LYS A 565 -36.05 12.46 39.04
CA LYS A 565 -34.77 11.86 39.49
C LYS A 565 -34.24 10.56 38.82
N MET A 566 -33.21 10.79 37.99
CA MET A 566 -31.86 10.16 37.97
C MET A 566 -31.66 8.64 38.20
N TYR A 567 -30.80 8.08 37.32
CA TYR A 567 -30.07 6.79 37.37
C TYR A 567 -30.81 5.46 37.10
N GLY A 568 -30.31 4.74 36.10
CA GLY A 568 -30.39 3.27 36.00
C GLY A 568 -31.45 2.71 35.05
N GLY A 569 -31.07 2.35 33.82
CA GLY A 569 -31.94 1.63 32.87
C GLY A 569 -31.16 0.98 31.73
N LEU A 570 -31.26 -0.35 31.62
CA LEU A 570 -30.63 -1.15 30.55
C LEU A 570 -31.33 -0.93 29.21
N THR A 571 -30.56 -0.97 28.12
CA THR A 571 -31.10 -1.05 26.74
C THR A 571 -31.93 -2.32 26.53
N PRO A 572 -33.09 -2.27 25.86
CA PRO A 572 -33.91 -3.45 25.61
C PRO A 572 -33.27 -4.37 24.55
N PRO A 573 -33.41 -5.70 24.66
CA PRO A 573 -32.89 -6.63 23.66
C PRO A 573 -33.76 -6.59 22.38
N SER A 574 -33.13 -6.35 21.24
CA SER A 574 -33.78 -6.36 19.93
C SER A 574 -34.34 -7.74 19.58
N THR A 575 -35.66 -7.90 19.67
CA THR A 575 -36.37 -9.09 19.20
C THR A 575 -36.96 -8.80 17.83
N LEU A 576 -36.61 -9.60 16.82
CA LEU A 576 -37.16 -9.48 15.48
C LEU A 576 -38.30 -10.49 15.30
N GLU A 577 -39.49 -10.01 14.98
CA GLU A 577 -40.62 -10.84 14.53
C GLU A 577 -40.78 -10.73 13.01
N MET A 578 -40.90 -11.86 12.33
CA MET A 578 -41.09 -11.92 10.88
C MET A 578 -42.30 -12.79 10.54
N LEU A 579 -43.15 -12.27 9.64
CA LEU A 579 -44.47 -12.78 9.33
C LEU A 579 -44.43 -13.47 7.94
N ILE A 580 -44.64 -14.79 7.88
CA ILE A 580 -44.41 -15.56 6.65
C ILE A 580 -45.72 -15.92 5.93
N PRO A 581 -45.91 -15.51 4.66
CA PRO A 581 -47.08 -15.88 3.86
C PRO A 581 -47.27 -17.39 3.71
N ALA A 582 -48.52 -17.85 3.71
CA ALA A 582 -48.89 -19.27 3.66
C ALA A 582 -48.14 -20.08 2.59
N SER A 583 -48.03 -19.52 1.37
CA SER A 583 -47.34 -20.10 0.22
C SER A 583 -45.82 -20.28 0.40
N ALA A 584 -45.20 -19.45 1.24
CA ALA A 584 -43.76 -19.50 1.54
C ALA A 584 -43.43 -20.42 2.72
N VAL A 585 -44.38 -20.72 3.62
CA VAL A 585 -44.15 -21.54 4.82
C VAL A 585 -43.53 -22.90 4.48
N GLY A 586 -43.97 -23.57 3.40
CA GLY A 586 -43.41 -24.85 2.97
C GLY A 586 -41.93 -24.77 2.57
N LYS A 587 -41.52 -23.67 1.91
CA LYS A 587 -40.12 -23.44 1.49
C LYS A 587 -39.22 -23.11 2.68
N VAL A 588 -39.71 -22.31 3.64
CA VAL A 588 -38.94 -21.91 4.82
C VAL A 588 -38.82 -23.03 5.85
N MET A 589 -39.84 -23.88 6.00
CA MET A 589 -39.75 -25.09 6.82
C MET A 589 -38.84 -26.15 6.15
N GLY A 590 -38.98 -26.35 4.83
CA GLY A 590 -38.38 -27.47 4.10
C GLY A 590 -39.08 -28.81 4.41
N ARG A 591 -38.82 -29.85 3.60
CA ARG A 591 -39.33 -31.21 3.91
C ARG A 591 -38.83 -31.64 5.29
N GLY A 592 -39.74 -32.08 6.16
CA GLY A 592 -39.43 -32.51 7.53
C GLY A 592 -38.91 -31.40 8.46
N GLY A 593 -38.95 -30.12 8.10
CA GLY A 593 -38.38 -29.04 8.91
C GLY A 593 -36.88 -28.79 8.72
N ALA A 594 -36.24 -29.43 7.74
CA ALA A 594 -34.79 -29.38 7.53
C ALA A 594 -34.24 -27.97 7.30
N ASN A 595 -34.95 -27.10 6.57
CA ASN A 595 -34.50 -25.73 6.32
C ASN A 595 -34.55 -24.89 7.61
N LEU A 596 -35.60 -25.06 8.42
CA LEU A 596 -35.69 -24.39 9.72
C LEU A 596 -34.62 -24.87 10.71
N ALA A 597 -34.25 -26.16 10.66
CA ALA A 597 -33.15 -26.71 11.45
C ALA A 597 -31.79 -26.11 11.04
N ASN A 598 -31.54 -25.96 9.73
CA ASN A 598 -30.33 -25.30 9.23
C ASN A 598 -30.29 -23.81 9.62
N ILE A 599 -31.41 -23.08 9.49
CA ILE A 599 -31.51 -21.67 9.91
C ILE A 599 -31.16 -21.55 11.41
N LYS A 600 -31.73 -22.40 12.27
CA LYS A 600 -31.38 -22.45 13.71
C LYS A 600 -29.90 -22.71 13.97
N LYS A 601 -29.27 -23.58 13.16
CA LYS A 601 -27.86 -23.97 13.32
C LYS A 601 -26.89 -22.85 12.93
N VAL A 602 -27.28 -22.00 11.98
CA VAL A 602 -26.46 -20.86 11.50
C VAL A 602 -26.70 -19.58 12.32
N SER A 603 -27.92 -19.33 12.81
CA SER A 603 -28.30 -18.01 13.36
C SER A 603 -27.96 -17.76 14.83
N VAL A 604 -27.40 -18.76 15.56
CA VAL A 604 -26.98 -18.68 16.99
C VAL A 604 -28.07 -18.08 17.93
N SER A 605 -29.34 -18.20 17.55
CA SER A 605 -30.47 -17.51 18.18
C SER A 605 -31.64 -18.46 18.42
N VAL A 606 -32.43 -18.23 19.47
CA VAL A 606 -33.58 -19.09 19.79
C VAL A 606 -34.74 -18.76 18.85
N VAL A 607 -34.93 -19.60 17.82
CA VAL A 607 -36.01 -19.44 16.84
C VAL A 607 -37.25 -20.24 17.26
N SER A 608 -38.34 -19.53 17.57
CA SER A 608 -39.65 -20.11 17.94
C SER A 608 -40.67 -19.89 16.82
N THR A 609 -41.69 -20.76 16.75
CA THR A 609 -42.82 -20.62 15.81
C THR A 609 -44.14 -20.69 16.56
N LYS A 610 -44.97 -19.65 16.45
CA LYS A 610 -46.35 -19.65 16.96
C LYS A 610 -47.35 -19.81 15.82
N ARG A 611 -48.45 -20.51 16.11
CA ARG A 611 -49.61 -20.71 15.22
C ARG A 611 -50.72 -19.75 15.67
N LYS A 612 -51.23 -18.91 14.76
CA LYS A 612 -52.56 -18.29 14.92
C LYS A 612 -53.55 -19.08 14.06
N ASN A 613 -54.84 -18.96 14.36
CA ASN A 613 -55.89 -19.45 13.47
C ASN A 613 -55.95 -18.53 12.24
N ASN A 614 -56.17 -19.11 11.06
CA ASN A 614 -55.88 -18.56 9.72
C ASN A 614 -54.37 -18.45 9.35
N PRO A 615 -54.01 -18.50 8.05
CA PRO A 615 -52.96 -19.39 7.54
C PRO A 615 -51.52 -18.81 7.58
N THR A 616 -51.18 -18.06 8.62
CA THR A 616 -49.90 -17.35 8.74
C THR A 616 -49.11 -17.80 9.97
N LYS A 617 -47.80 -18.04 9.81
CA LYS A 617 -46.88 -18.37 10.92
C LYS A 617 -45.92 -17.22 11.18
N ILE A 618 -45.67 -16.95 12.46
CA ILE A 618 -44.66 -15.99 12.90
C ILE A 618 -43.41 -16.74 13.35
N LEU A 619 -42.24 -16.25 12.93
CA LEU A 619 -40.94 -16.62 13.46
C LEU A 619 -40.41 -15.49 14.35
N SER A 620 -40.02 -15.83 15.57
CA SER A 620 -39.42 -14.91 16.54
C SER A 620 -37.99 -15.37 16.85
N GLY A 621 -37.02 -14.46 16.78
CA GLY A 621 -35.62 -14.73 17.14
C GLY A 621 -35.09 -13.77 18.22
N SER A 622 -34.44 -14.32 19.26
CA SER A 622 -33.72 -13.54 20.27
C SER A 622 -32.31 -14.09 20.52
N ARG A 623 -31.36 -13.17 20.76
CA ARG A 623 -30.01 -13.49 21.27
C ARG A 623 -30.10 -13.84 22.75
N SER A 624 -29.70 -15.05 23.12
CA SER A 624 -29.46 -15.40 24.53
C SER A 624 -27.99 -15.17 24.89
N SER A 625 -27.71 -14.27 25.83
CA SER A 625 -26.49 -14.41 26.64
C SER A 625 -26.71 -15.57 27.61
N MET A 626 -25.91 -16.63 27.53
CA MET A 626 -26.04 -17.79 28.43
C MET A 626 -24.89 -17.84 29.43
N ALA A 627 -24.96 -16.96 30.43
CA ALA A 627 -24.27 -17.11 31.72
C ALA A 627 -25.21 -16.59 32.82
N TYR A 628 -25.20 -17.25 33.99
CA TYR A 628 -26.01 -16.96 35.18
C TYR A 628 -27.54 -17.14 35.09
N ARG A 629 -28.02 -18.35 35.44
CA ARG A 629 -29.18 -18.55 36.36
C ARG A 629 -29.33 -20.02 36.87
N ARG A 630 -28.52 -20.36 37.87
CA ARG A 630 -28.78 -21.27 39.01
C ARG A 630 -27.83 -20.77 40.10
N CYS A 631 -28.20 -20.56 41.35
CA CYS A 631 -29.38 -20.95 42.12
C CYS A 631 -29.66 -19.84 43.15
N LEU A 632 -30.92 -19.62 43.58
CA LEU A 632 -31.23 -19.03 44.89
C LEU A 632 -32.74 -19.12 45.18
N GLN A 633 -33.09 -19.87 46.21
CA GLN A 633 -34.36 -19.75 46.91
C GLN A 633 -34.13 -20.24 48.35
N LEU A 634 -34.62 -19.47 49.34
CA LEU A 634 -34.52 -19.71 50.80
C LEU A 634 -33.08 -19.56 51.37
N ASN A 635 -32.82 -18.94 52.53
CA ASN A 635 -33.71 -18.53 53.63
C ASN A 635 -33.40 -17.12 54.21
N HIS A 636 -34.34 -16.63 55.02
CA HIS A 636 -34.23 -15.42 55.85
C HIS A 636 -33.30 -15.60 57.08
N VAL A 637 -33.08 -14.50 57.82
CA VAL A 637 -32.89 -14.36 59.29
C VAL A 637 -31.54 -13.76 59.78
N LEU A 638 -31.67 -12.57 60.42
CA LEU A 638 -30.82 -11.89 61.43
C LEU A 638 -29.36 -11.47 61.14
N GLY A 639 -28.99 -10.30 61.69
CA GLY A 639 -27.59 -9.95 61.99
C GLY A 639 -27.25 -8.46 61.87
N ARG A 640 -27.26 -7.71 62.99
CA ARG A 640 -26.70 -6.35 63.06
C ARG A 640 -25.16 -6.41 62.93
N LEU A 641 -24.55 -5.44 62.24
CA LEU A 641 -23.57 -4.52 62.85
C LEU A 641 -23.11 -3.43 61.87
N SER A 642 -22.85 -2.24 62.40
CA SER A 642 -22.23 -1.12 61.70
C SER A 642 -20.72 -1.18 61.89
N PHE A 643 -19.94 -0.97 60.82
CA PHE A 643 -18.87 0.03 60.84
C PHE A 643 -18.38 0.38 59.43
N THR A 644 -17.87 1.61 59.27
CA THR A 644 -17.28 2.13 58.04
C THR A 644 -16.01 1.38 57.64
N ALA A 645 -15.86 1.03 56.36
CA ALA A 645 -14.61 0.51 55.81
C ALA A 645 -14.27 1.13 54.44
N THR A 646 -13.06 1.67 54.36
CA THR A 646 -12.35 2.12 53.15
C THR A 646 -12.38 1.06 52.05
N ARG A 647 -12.81 1.45 50.83
CA ARG A 647 -12.73 0.56 49.66
C ARG A 647 -11.35 0.67 49.00
N ASN A 648 -10.43 -0.18 49.44
CA ASN A 648 -9.19 -0.45 48.73
C ASN A 648 -9.51 -0.95 47.31
N PHE A 649 -8.87 -0.36 46.29
CA PHE A 649 -8.85 -0.90 44.93
C PHE A 649 -7.80 -2.04 44.84
N THR A 650 -8.03 -3.12 45.57
CA THR A 650 -7.26 -4.37 45.46
C THR A 650 -8.14 -5.42 44.79
N GLY A 651 -8.02 -5.55 43.47
CA GLY A 651 -8.90 -6.39 42.67
C GLY A 651 -8.60 -6.32 41.18
N LEU A 652 -7.34 -6.45 40.78
CA LEU A 652 -7.02 -6.82 39.40
C LEU A 652 -7.74 -8.14 39.07
N PRO A 653 -8.47 -8.25 37.94
CA PRO A 653 -8.98 -9.53 37.49
C PRO A 653 -7.78 -10.46 37.27
N LYS A 654 -7.74 -11.60 37.97
CA LYS A 654 -6.82 -12.67 37.56
C LYS A 654 -7.22 -13.07 36.13
N PRO A 655 -6.29 -13.06 35.16
CA PRO A 655 -6.62 -13.51 33.81
C PRO A 655 -7.05 -14.97 33.85
N ASN A 656 -8.11 -15.30 33.11
CA ASN A 656 -8.42 -16.70 32.82
C ASN A 656 -7.23 -17.29 32.04
N PRO A 657 -6.67 -18.45 32.44
CA PRO A 657 -5.58 -19.11 31.71
C PRO A 657 -6.11 -19.83 30.46
N SER A 658 -6.78 -19.08 29.57
CA SER A 658 -7.18 -19.52 28.24
C SER A 658 -6.32 -18.80 27.20
N SER A 659 -5.16 -19.42 26.91
CA SER A 659 -4.27 -19.11 25.79
C SER A 659 -3.87 -17.63 25.60
N SER A 660 -3.19 -17.03 26.57
CA SER A 660 -2.26 -15.95 26.27
C SER A 660 -0.99 -16.54 25.64
N SER A 661 -0.70 -16.22 24.38
CA SER A 661 0.54 -16.61 23.70
C SER A 661 1.75 -16.11 24.49
N SER A 662 2.81 -16.91 24.60
CA SER A 662 4.05 -16.48 25.26
C SER A 662 4.79 -15.44 24.42
N SER A 663 5.73 -14.70 25.04
CA SER A 663 6.67 -13.84 24.33
C SER A 663 7.37 -14.57 23.18
N GLN A 664 7.73 -15.85 23.36
CA GLN A 664 8.40 -16.62 22.31
C GLN A 664 7.48 -16.96 21.14
N ASP A 665 6.21 -17.32 21.41
CA ASP A 665 5.23 -17.61 20.35
C ASP A 665 4.95 -16.37 19.50
N LEU A 666 4.89 -15.19 20.15
CA LEU A 666 4.66 -13.92 19.47
C LEU A 666 5.88 -13.47 18.65
N ILE A 667 7.10 -13.65 19.16
CA ILE A 667 8.35 -13.41 18.40
C ILE A 667 8.45 -14.36 17.19
N ASN A 668 8.11 -15.65 17.36
CA ASN A 668 8.10 -16.61 16.26
C ASN A 668 7.06 -16.22 15.18
N SER A 669 5.88 -15.77 15.60
CA SER A 669 4.82 -15.30 14.69
C SER A 669 5.22 -14.02 13.95
N GLU A 670 5.88 -13.06 14.62
CA GLU A 670 6.47 -11.89 13.95
C GLU A 670 7.55 -12.32 12.94
N GLN A 671 8.40 -13.30 13.27
CA GLN A 671 9.40 -13.83 12.34
C GLN A 671 8.77 -14.57 11.14
N GLU A 672 7.60 -15.20 11.30
CA GLU A 672 6.90 -15.88 10.20
C GLU A 672 6.16 -14.91 9.27
N PHE A 673 5.52 -13.87 9.82
CA PHE A 673 4.57 -13.02 9.08
C PHE A 673 5.00 -11.55 8.86
N SER A 674 6.10 -11.10 9.47
CA SER A 674 6.60 -9.71 9.36
C SER A 674 7.90 -9.63 8.56
N ALA A 675 8.19 -8.44 8.02
CA ALA A 675 9.46 -8.18 7.34
C ALA A 675 10.62 -8.07 8.34
N HIS A 676 11.77 -8.68 8.03
CA HIS A 676 12.92 -8.74 8.93
C HIS A 676 13.82 -7.49 8.88
N ASN A 677 13.20 -6.30 8.78
CA ASN A 677 13.90 -5.02 8.65
C ASN A 677 14.25 -4.37 10.01
N TYR A 678 14.05 -5.08 11.12
CA TYR A 678 14.44 -4.67 12.47
C TYR A 678 15.17 -5.80 13.20
N HIS A 679 16.01 -5.43 14.17
CA HIS A 679 16.62 -6.34 15.15
C HIS A 679 16.21 -5.89 16.58
N PRO A 680 15.07 -6.35 17.11
CA PRO A 680 14.57 -5.96 18.43
C PRO A 680 15.38 -6.57 19.58
N ILE A 681 15.37 -5.93 20.75
CA ILE A 681 15.66 -6.65 22.02
C ILE A 681 14.54 -7.70 22.17
N PRO A 682 14.84 -8.97 22.52
CA PRO A 682 13.83 -10.03 22.57
C PRO A 682 12.92 -9.88 23.79
N VAL A 683 11.97 -8.96 23.73
CA VAL A 683 10.94 -8.66 24.74
C VAL A 683 9.67 -8.24 24.03
N VAL A 684 8.52 -8.73 24.47
CA VAL A 684 7.21 -8.38 23.90
C VAL A 684 6.49 -7.44 24.86
N PHE A 685 5.96 -6.33 24.37
CA PHE A 685 5.21 -5.38 25.20
C PHE A 685 3.74 -5.80 25.21
N SER A 686 3.19 -6.11 26.39
CA SER A 686 1.78 -6.48 26.56
C SER A 686 0.97 -5.35 27.21
N GLN A 687 1.56 -4.67 28.19
CA GLN A 687 0.96 -3.52 28.89
C GLN A 687 2.03 -2.47 29.18
N ALA A 688 1.66 -1.19 29.24
CA ALA A 688 2.57 -0.12 29.62
C ALA A 688 1.83 1.06 30.29
N LYS A 689 2.51 1.73 31.23
CA LYS A 689 1.99 2.88 31.98
C LYS A 689 3.14 3.75 32.49
N GLY A 690 3.16 5.03 32.12
CA GLY A 690 4.22 5.95 32.53
C GLY A 690 5.59 5.49 32.00
N SER A 691 6.53 5.29 32.91
CA SER A 691 7.88 4.74 32.68
C SER A 691 7.95 3.20 32.67
N CYS A 692 6.87 2.50 33.02
CA CYS A 692 6.87 1.05 33.18
C CYS A 692 6.18 0.29 32.03
N ILE A 693 6.72 -0.88 31.69
CA ILE A 693 6.22 -1.84 30.71
C ILE A 693 6.10 -3.22 31.36
N TRP A 694 5.17 -4.05 30.89
CA TRP A 694 5.03 -5.45 31.27
C TRP A 694 4.92 -6.35 30.03
N ASP A 695 5.60 -7.49 30.05
CA ASP A 695 5.49 -8.54 29.04
C ASP A 695 4.27 -9.46 29.29
N PRO A 696 3.91 -10.37 28.35
CA PRO A 696 2.82 -11.34 28.55
C PRO A 696 3.00 -12.23 29.79
N GLU A 697 4.25 -12.50 30.19
CA GLU A 697 4.62 -13.24 31.40
C GLU A 697 4.45 -12.42 32.70
N GLY A 698 4.20 -11.12 32.59
CA GLY A 698 3.97 -10.20 33.70
C GLY A 698 5.22 -9.61 34.34
N LYS A 699 6.40 -9.80 33.75
CA LYS A 699 7.65 -9.16 34.23
C LYS A 699 7.62 -7.66 33.92
N ARG A 700 7.85 -6.84 34.95
CA ARG A 700 7.98 -5.38 34.82
C ARG A 700 9.35 -4.99 34.28
N TYR A 701 9.37 -3.96 33.44
CA TYR A 701 10.57 -3.27 32.97
C TYR A 701 10.41 -1.75 33.05
N LEU A 702 11.52 -1.03 33.20
CA LEU A 702 11.62 0.42 32.98
C LEU A 702 12.00 0.72 31.54
N ASP A 703 11.28 1.67 30.91
CA ASP A 703 11.58 2.17 29.57
C ASP A 703 12.68 3.25 29.62
N PHE A 704 13.84 2.95 29.06
CA PHE A 704 14.93 3.91 28.83
C PHE A 704 15.12 4.22 27.34
N LEU A 705 14.11 3.98 26.50
CA LEU A 705 14.10 4.29 25.07
C LEU A 705 12.94 5.23 24.67
N SER A 706 11.79 5.18 25.35
CA SER A 706 10.57 5.97 25.06
C SER A 706 10.11 5.88 23.60
N ALA A 707 10.25 4.72 22.97
CA ALA A 707 10.10 4.53 21.52
C ALA A 707 10.84 5.63 20.70
N TYR A 708 12.14 5.82 20.99
CA TYR A 708 13.01 6.81 20.36
C TYR A 708 12.56 8.27 20.55
N SER A 709 12.11 8.60 21.76
CA SER A 709 11.51 9.89 22.17
C SER A 709 10.11 10.19 21.62
N ALA A 710 9.31 9.18 21.29
CA ALA A 710 7.89 9.35 20.99
C ALA A 710 6.98 9.35 22.23
N VAL A 711 7.45 8.80 23.35
CA VAL A 711 6.68 8.64 24.59
C VAL A 711 7.21 9.61 25.68
N ASN A 712 7.31 10.90 25.36
CA ASN A 712 7.82 11.91 26.31
C ASN A 712 6.91 12.03 27.55
N GLN A 713 5.60 11.91 27.37
CA GLN A 713 4.57 12.02 28.41
C GLN A 713 4.35 10.73 29.21
N GLY A 714 5.09 9.66 28.90
CA GLY A 714 4.87 8.33 29.49
C GLY A 714 3.75 7.53 28.81
N HIS A 715 3.87 6.21 28.88
CA HIS A 715 2.95 5.28 28.23
C HIS A 715 1.52 5.44 28.74
N CYS A 716 0.55 5.41 27.82
CA CYS A 716 -0.89 5.46 28.11
C CYS A 716 -1.31 6.65 29.00
N HIS A 717 -0.74 7.85 28.77
CA HIS A 717 -0.97 9.01 29.63
C HIS A 717 -2.47 9.36 29.76
N PRO A 718 -3.05 9.45 31.00
CA PRO A 718 -4.50 9.53 31.17
C PRO A 718 -5.19 10.68 30.43
N LYS A 719 -4.57 11.88 30.41
CA LYS A 719 -5.12 13.06 29.70
C LYS A 719 -5.16 12.84 28.18
N ILE A 720 -4.18 12.14 27.62
CA ILE A 720 -4.07 11.87 26.18
C ILE A 720 -5.00 10.73 25.77
N MET A 721 -5.05 9.64 26.56
CA MET A 721 -5.97 8.52 26.31
C MET A 721 -7.44 8.94 26.43
N LYS A 722 -7.77 9.88 27.33
CA LYS A 722 -9.10 10.47 27.41
C LYS A 722 -9.44 11.25 26.13
N ALA A 723 -8.53 12.09 25.63
CA ALA A 723 -8.74 12.85 24.39
C ALA A 723 -8.92 11.93 23.16
N LEU A 724 -8.16 10.82 23.09
CA LEU A 724 -8.37 9.75 22.10
C LEU A 724 -9.80 9.20 22.17
N GLN A 725 -10.28 8.80 23.35
CA GLN A 725 -11.60 8.21 23.54
C GLN A 725 -12.72 9.19 23.17
N GLU A 726 -12.73 10.39 23.76
CA GLU A 726 -13.77 11.41 23.54
C GLU A 726 -13.84 11.85 22.06
N GLN A 727 -12.71 11.95 21.37
CA GLN A 727 -12.70 12.34 19.96
C GLN A 727 -13.01 11.16 19.01
N ALA A 728 -12.60 9.93 19.34
CA ALA A 728 -12.93 8.75 18.54
C ALA A 728 -14.43 8.44 18.53
N GLU A 729 -15.13 8.70 19.64
CA GLU A 729 -16.60 8.60 19.72
C GLU A 729 -17.34 9.73 18.97
N ARG A 730 -16.65 10.83 18.64
CA ARG A 730 -17.23 12.02 17.98
C ARG A 730 -16.96 12.06 16.47
N LEU A 731 -15.70 12.10 16.05
CA LEU A 731 -15.27 12.18 14.66
C LEU A 731 -13.77 11.89 14.52
N THR A 732 -13.41 10.92 13.68
CA THR A 732 -12.01 10.53 13.49
C THR A 732 -11.35 11.19 12.28
N LEU A 733 -12.04 11.26 11.14
CA LEU A 733 -11.48 11.71 9.86
C LEU A 733 -12.50 12.52 9.04
N SER A 734 -12.07 13.66 8.50
CA SER A 734 -12.85 14.51 7.59
C SER A 734 -12.23 14.65 6.19
N SER A 735 -11.02 14.09 5.97
CA SER A 735 -10.05 14.57 4.99
C SER A 735 -9.72 16.07 5.15
N ARG A 736 -9.00 16.65 4.18
CA ARG A 736 -8.79 18.11 4.04
C ARG A 736 -9.71 18.77 3.00
N ALA A 737 -10.59 18.01 2.34
CA ALA A 737 -11.64 18.55 1.47
C ALA A 737 -12.78 19.23 2.27
N PHE A 738 -12.95 18.85 3.53
CA PHE A 738 -13.87 19.47 4.48
C PHE A 738 -13.10 19.99 5.70
N TYR A 739 -13.60 21.08 6.29
CA TYR A 739 -13.12 21.57 7.59
C TYR A 739 -13.54 20.62 8.72
N ASN A 740 -12.77 20.62 9.82
CA ASN A 740 -13.16 19.99 11.07
C ASN A 740 -12.92 20.96 12.25
N ASP A 741 -13.53 20.68 13.39
CA ASP A 741 -13.56 21.55 14.58
C ASP A 741 -12.33 21.42 15.50
N LYS A 742 -11.36 20.57 15.16
CA LYS A 742 -10.16 20.32 15.98
C LYS A 742 -8.88 20.82 15.35
N PHE A 743 -8.73 20.73 14.02
CA PHE A 743 -7.53 21.18 13.34
C PHE A 743 -7.25 22.69 13.51
N PRO A 744 -8.23 23.61 13.40
CA PRO A 744 -7.96 25.04 13.64
C PRO A 744 -7.43 25.33 15.04
N ILE A 745 -7.99 24.68 16.08
CA ILE A 745 -7.56 24.81 17.48
C ILE A 745 -6.16 24.22 17.67
N PHE A 746 -5.85 23.11 17.01
CA PHE A 746 -4.51 22.51 17.04
C PHE A 746 -3.48 23.40 16.32
N ALA A 747 -3.87 24.02 15.20
CA ALA A 747 -3.03 24.95 14.47
C ALA A 747 -2.70 26.18 15.30
N GLU A 748 -3.71 26.86 15.84
CA GLU A 748 -3.58 27.99 16.78
C GLU A 748 -2.68 27.63 17.97
N ARG A 749 -2.91 26.46 18.58
CA ARG A 749 -2.09 26.00 19.72
C ARG A 749 -0.61 25.83 19.35
N LEU A 750 -0.30 25.34 18.15
CA LEU A 750 1.08 25.21 17.68
C LEU A 750 1.70 26.56 17.34
N THR A 751 1.00 27.43 16.60
CA THR A 751 1.50 28.75 16.22
C THR A 751 1.81 29.61 17.44
N ASP A 752 0.95 29.59 18.46
CA ASP A 752 1.13 30.35 19.70
C ASP A 752 2.28 29.79 20.57
N MET A 753 2.39 28.46 20.65
CA MET A 753 3.35 27.80 21.55
C MET A 753 4.78 27.83 21.04
N PHE A 754 4.98 27.89 19.72
CA PHE A 754 6.30 27.91 19.08
C PHE A 754 6.63 29.24 18.37
N GLY A 755 5.68 30.18 18.31
CA GLY A 755 5.88 31.52 17.75
C GLY A 755 6.09 31.54 16.24
N TYR A 756 5.19 30.91 15.47
CA TYR A 756 5.19 30.88 13.99
C TYR A 756 3.83 31.30 13.43
N ASP A 757 3.78 31.90 12.24
CA ASP A 757 2.48 32.28 11.65
C ASP A 757 1.57 31.09 11.28
N MET A 758 2.14 29.99 10.80
CA MET A 758 1.39 28.92 10.14
C MET A 758 1.97 27.52 10.39
N VAL A 759 1.11 26.51 10.20
CA VAL A 759 1.47 25.09 10.30
C VAL A 759 0.83 24.24 9.20
N LEU A 760 1.59 23.27 8.69
CA LEU A 760 1.11 22.20 7.82
C LEU A 760 1.22 20.85 8.56
N PRO A 761 0.09 20.22 8.96
CA PRO A 761 0.08 18.95 9.67
C PRO A 761 0.24 17.75 8.71
N MET A 762 1.06 16.78 9.13
CA MET A 762 1.28 15.50 8.46
C MET A 762 1.19 14.36 9.52
N ASN A 763 1.55 13.12 9.16
CA ASN A 763 1.36 11.97 10.04
C ASN A 763 2.70 11.46 10.60
N THR A 764 3.72 11.36 9.76
CA THR A 764 5.04 10.83 10.11
C THR A 764 6.13 11.90 10.06
N GLY A 765 7.24 11.68 10.77
CA GLY A 765 8.40 12.57 10.69
C GLY A 765 8.94 12.71 9.27
N ALA A 766 9.01 11.61 8.52
CA ALA A 766 9.47 11.61 7.13
C ALA A 766 8.57 12.45 6.21
N GLU A 767 7.25 12.39 6.36
CA GLU A 767 6.33 13.30 5.64
C GLU A 767 6.55 14.78 6.02
N GLY A 768 6.87 15.06 7.29
CA GLY A 768 7.24 16.41 7.74
C GLY A 768 8.50 16.92 7.06
N VAL A 769 9.52 16.06 6.93
CA VAL A 769 10.75 16.39 6.19
C VAL A 769 10.50 16.57 4.70
N GLU A 770 9.80 15.64 4.03
CA GLU A 770 9.43 15.79 2.61
C GLU A 770 8.61 17.07 2.36
N THR A 771 7.76 17.47 3.32
CA THR A 771 7.04 18.74 3.30
C THR A 771 7.99 19.93 3.39
N ALA A 772 8.92 19.93 4.35
CA ALA A 772 9.92 21.00 4.50
C ALA A 772 10.87 21.10 3.28
N LEU A 773 11.25 19.97 2.67
CA LEU A 773 12.04 19.94 1.42
C LEU A 773 11.28 20.55 0.25
N LYS A 774 10.00 20.16 0.04
CA LYS A 774 9.14 20.77 -0.98
C LYS A 774 8.94 22.26 -0.74
N LEU A 775 8.70 22.65 0.51
CA LEU A 775 8.48 24.02 0.93
C LEU A 775 9.72 24.89 0.65
N ALA A 776 10.90 24.43 1.07
CA ALA A 776 12.15 25.15 0.86
C ALA A 776 12.51 25.27 -0.62
N ARG A 777 12.42 24.17 -1.40
CA ARG A 777 12.65 24.22 -2.86
C ARG A 777 11.69 25.21 -3.53
N LYS A 778 10.41 25.19 -3.17
CA LYS A 778 9.40 26.08 -3.77
C LYS A 778 9.62 27.56 -3.40
N TRP A 779 9.94 27.86 -2.14
CA TRP A 779 10.37 29.19 -1.72
C TRP A 779 11.65 29.64 -2.46
N GLY A 780 12.59 28.72 -2.67
CA GLY A 780 13.81 28.93 -3.44
C GLY A 780 13.52 29.42 -4.87
N TYR A 781 12.58 28.78 -5.56
CA TYR A 781 12.14 29.19 -6.90
C TYR A 781 11.30 30.48 -6.87
N GLU A 782 10.26 30.56 -6.03
CA GLU A 782 9.30 31.68 -6.06
C GLU A 782 9.84 32.98 -5.44
N LYS A 783 10.63 32.90 -4.36
CA LYS A 783 11.12 34.05 -3.58
C LYS A 783 12.58 34.36 -3.88
N LYS A 784 13.48 33.39 -3.69
CA LYS A 784 14.93 33.57 -3.90
C LYS A 784 15.34 33.61 -5.37
N LYS A 785 14.47 33.19 -6.29
CA LYS A 785 14.68 33.18 -7.76
C LYS A 785 15.80 32.23 -8.21
N ILE A 786 16.00 31.13 -7.48
CA ILE A 786 16.83 30.02 -7.95
C ILE A 786 16.25 29.52 -9.28
N PRO A 787 17.05 29.21 -10.32
CA PRO A 787 16.54 28.64 -11.55
C PRO A 787 15.81 27.31 -11.31
N ASN A 788 14.76 27.04 -12.09
CA ASN A 788 13.97 25.81 -11.99
C ASN A 788 14.88 24.56 -12.05
N ASP A 789 14.57 23.59 -11.20
CA ASP A 789 15.31 22.32 -11.04
C ASP A 789 16.79 22.46 -10.63
N LYS A 790 17.22 23.65 -10.18
CA LYS A 790 18.56 23.90 -9.63
C LYS A 790 18.61 24.12 -8.11
N ALA A 791 17.49 23.98 -7.39
CA ALA A 791 17.48 24.16 -5.94
C ALA A 791 18.22 23.03 -5.19
N ILE A 792 19.20 23.43 -4.41
CA ILE A 792 20.02 22.58 -3.55
C ILE A 792 19.51 22.65 -2.11
N ILE A 793 19.45 21.51 -1.44
CA ILE A 793 19.31 21.42 0.03
C ILE A 793 20.64 20.97 0.63
N VAL A 794 21.17 21.71 1.60
CA VAL A 794 22.35 21.29 2.38
C VAL A 794 21.88 20.46 3.58
N SER A 795 22.64 19.42 3.92
CA SER A 795 22.35 18.50 5.03
C SER A 795 23.65 18.05 5.72
N CYS A 796 23.54 17.49 6.93
CA CYS A 796 24.70 17.01 7.70
C CYS A 796 24.94 15.50 7.54
N CYS A 797 26.21 15.09 7.48
CA CYS A 797 26.61 13.70 7.70
C CYS A 797 26.13 13.22 9.08
N GLY A 798 25.74 11.95 9.21
CA GLY A 798 25.15 11.40 10.44
C GLY A 798 23.65 11.68 10.64
N CYS A 799 23.00 12.43 9.74
CA CYS A 799 21.56 12.73 9.87
C CYS A 799 20.65 11.51 9.72
N PHE A 800 19.52 11.53 10.44
CA PHE A 800 18.40 10.60 10.28
C PHE A 800 17.06 11.35 10.24
N HIS A 801 16.63 11.66 9.03
CA HIS A 801 15.39 12.39 8.77
C HIS A 801 14.19 11.48 8.38
N GLY A 802 14.38 10.14 8.34
CA GLY A 802 13.39 9.18 7.85
C GLY A 802 13.92 8.16 6.82
N ARG A 803 13.02 7.56 6.04
CA ARG A 803 13.29 6.41 5.15
C ARG A 803 12.66 6.49 3.74
N THR A 804 12.10 7.64 3.34
CA THR A 804 11.61 7.88 1.96
C THR A 804 12.78 8.10 1.00
N LEU A 805 12.58 7.91 -0.32
CA LEU A 805 13.63 8.11 -1.33
C LEU A 805 14.24 9.52 -1.29
N GLY A 806 13.43 10.57 -1.15
CA GLY A 806 13.91 11.95 -1.04
C GLY A 806 14.77 12.16 0.21
N VAL A 807 14.34 11.60 1.34
CA VAL A 807 15.06 11.67 2.61
C VAL A 807 16.38 10.91 2.60
N ILE A 808 16.38 9.62 2.20
CA ILE A 808 17.62 8.81 2.23
C ILE A 808 18.68 9.33 1.24
N SER A 809 18.27 10.08 0.21
CA SER A 809 19.20 10.76 -0.71
C SER A 809 20.16 11.69 0.03
N MET A 810 19.70 12.37 1.08
CA MET A 810 20.51 13.22 1.98
C MET A 810 21.38 12.42 2.97
N SER A 811 20.96 11.21 3.36
CA SER A 811 21.73 10.41 4.32
C SER A 811 23.12 10.08 3.78
N CYS A 812 24.12 10.01 4.66
CA CYS A 812 25.44 9.47 4.37
C CYS A 812 25.57 7.99 4.73
N ASP A 813 24.57 7.41 5.39
CA ASP A 813 24.59 5.99 5.76
C ASP A 813 24.47 5.10 4.51
N ASN A 814 25.45 4.23 4.36
CA ASN A 814 25.51 3.25 3.27
C ASN A 814 24.40 2.19 3.43
N GLU A 815 24.00 1.82 4.65
CA GLU A 815 22.89 0.89 4.89
C GLU A 815 21.53 1.53 4.58
N ALA A 816 21.37 2.82 4.86
CA ALA A 816 20.17 3.57 4.49
C ALA A 816 19.98 3.74 2.97
N THR A 817 21.01 3.52 2.14
CA THR A 817 20.95 3.83 0.68
C THR A 817 21.34 2.73 -0.28
N ARG A 818 22.01 1.66 0.18
CA ARG A 818 22.38 0.52 -0.66
C ARG A 818 21.14 -0.20 -1.21
N GLY A 819 21.04 -0.28 -2.53
CA GLY A 819 19.95 -0.99 -3.23
C GLY A 819 18.71 -0.14 -3.56
N PHE A 820 18.68 1.14 -3.17
CA PHE A 820 17.51 2.03 -3.38
C PHE A 820 17.73 3.12 -4.45
N GLY A 821 18.69 2.93 -5.35
CA GLY A 821 19.00 3.90 -6.41
C GLY A 821 18.03 3.84 -7.61
N PRO A 822 17.92 4.89 -8.43
CA PRO A 822 18.65 6.16 -8.34
C PRO A 822 18.13 7.06 -7.21
N LEU A 823 19.06 7.75 -6.54
CA LEU A 823 18.75 8.71 -5.49
C LEU A 823 18.43 10.10 -6.08
N LEU A 824 17.66 10.90 -5.35
CA LEU A 824 17.23 12.22 -5.76
C LEU A 824 18.44 13.19 -5.86
N PRO A 825 18.57 13.99 -6.93
CA PRO A 825 19.60 15.02 -7.03
C PRO A 825 19.21 16.30 -6.28
N GLY A 826 20.16 17.25 -6.21
CA GLY A 826 19.95 18.56 -5.57
C GLY A 826 20.14 18.54 -4.05
N HIS A 827 21.14 17.79 -3.58
CA HIS A 827 21.53 17.72 -2.17
C HIS A 827 23.05 17.87 -1.99
N LEU A 828 23.48 18.66 -1.01
CA LEU A 828 24.87 18.81 -0.58
C LEU A 828 25.04 18.37 0.88
N LYS A 829 26.27 18.01 1.25
CA LYS A 829 26.61 17.37 2.52
C LYS A 829 27.83 18.01 3.18
N VAL A 830 27.66 18.42 4.43
CA VAL A 830 28.71 18.93 5.33
C VAL A 830 28.77 18.07 6.59
N ASP A 831 29.83 18.18 7.39
CA ASP A 831 29.90 17.46 8.66
C ASP A 831 29.11 18.20 9.75
N PHE A 832 28.53 17.47 10.70
CA PHE A 832 27.75 18.07 11.77
C PHE A 832 28.66 18.80 12.76
N GLY A 833 28.30 20.04 13.12
CA GLY A 833 29.14 20.89 13.98
C GLY A 833 30.32 21.57 13.26
N ASP A 834 30.54 21.31 11.96
CA ASP A 834 31.59 21.98 11.17
C ASP A 834 31.04 23.25 10.51
N LEU A 835 31.32 24.39 11.16
CA LEU A 835 30.88 25.71 10.69
C LEU A 835 31.67 26.18 9.45
N GLU A 836 32.95 25.81 9.33
CA GLU A 836 33.81 26.23 8.21
C GLU A 836 33.40 25.55 6.91
N ALA A 837 33.13 24.24 6.96
CA ALA A 837 32.59 23.50 5.81
C ALA A 837 31.20 24.00 5.41
N LEU A 838 30.36 24.39 6.37
CA LEU A 838 29.06 24.99 6.09
C LEU A 838 29.19 26.36 5.40
N GLU A 839 30.00 27.27 5.94
CA GLU A 839 30.20 28.57 5.29
C GLU A 839 30.85 28.41 3.91
N LYS A 840 31.80 27.49 3.74
CA LYS A 840 32.39 27.18 2.44
C LYS A 840 31.33 26.71 1.44
N ALA A 841 30.46 25.77 1.81
CA ALA A 841 29.39 25.29 0.94
C ALA A 841 28.42 26.43 0.56
N PHE A 842 28.11 27.34 1.50
CA PHE A 842 27.27 28.51 1.26
C PHE A 842 27.97 29.56 0.37
N LYS A 843 29.28 29.78 0.51
CA LYS A 843 30.07 30.65 -0.38
C LYS A 843 30.11 30.13 -1.82
N GLU A 844 30.29 28.83 -2.00
CA GLU A 844 30.45 28.21 -3.32
C GLU A 844 29.11 28.03 -4.06
N ASN A 845 27.99 27.81 -3.35
CA ASN A 845 26.71 27.43 -3.95
C ASN A 845 25.51 28.28 -3.49
N GLY A 846 25.73 29.36 -2.75
CA GLY A 846 24.70 30.12 -2.03
C GLY A 846 23.50 30.56 -2.87
N ASP A 847 23.74 30.99 -4.11
CA ASP A 847 22.69 31.40 -5.07
C ASP A 847 21.75 30.25 -5.48
N HIS A 848 22.16 29.01 -5.30
CA HIS A 848 21.41 27.80 -5.63
C HIS A 848 20.91 27.02 -4.39
N ILE A 849 21.36 27.37 -3.18
CA ILE A 849 20.89 26.72 -1.95
C ILE A 849 19.57 27.34 -1.51
N ALA A 850 18.54 26.51 -1.38
CA ALA A 850 17.21 26.90 -0.93
C ALA A 850 17.07 26.77 0.60
N GLY A 851 17.72 25.79 1.21
CA GLY A 851 17.65 25.54 2.65
C GLY A 851 18.77 24.66 3.19
N PHE A 852 19.01 24.76 4.49
CA PHE A 852 19.89 23.89 5.27
C PHE A 852 19.06 23.12 6.29
N LEU A 853 19.01 21.79 6.15
CA LEU A 853 18.30 20.87 7.03
C LEU A 853 19.28 20.19 7.98
N PHE A 854 19.01 20.29 9.28
CA PHE A 854 19.84 19.69 10.33
C PHE A 854 19.00 19.29 11.55
N GLU A 855 19.49 18.34 12.33
CA GLU A 855 19.00 18.04 13.68
C GLU A 855 19.79 18.91 14.69
N PRO A 856 19.16 19.67 15.61
CA PRO A 856 19.90 20.45 16.62
C PRO A 856 20.74 19.59 17.58
N ILE A 857 20.36 18.32 17.75
CA ILE A 857 21.15 17.26 18.40
C ILE A 857 20.92 15.99 17.57
N GLN A 858 21.96 15.44 16.91
CA GLN A 858 21.78 14.27 16.06
C GLN A 858 21.47 13.03 16.90
N GLY A 859 20.26 12.48 16.74
CA GLY A 859 19.72 11.50 17.66
C GLY A 859 20.10 10.06 17.37
N GLU A 860 19.93 9.61 16.13
CA GLU A 860 20.26 8.23 15.73
C GLU A 860 21.78 8.00 15.66
N ALA A 861 22.57 9.02 15.30
CA ALA A 861 24.04 9.05 15.43
C ALA A 861 24.54 8.93 16.89
N GLY A 862 23.64 8.79 17.86
CA GLY A 862 23.95 8.55 19.26
C GLY A 862 24.05 9.81 20.08
N VAL A 863 23.09 10.73 19.93
CA VAL A 863 22.95 11.97 20.71
C VAL A 863 24.21 12.84 20.60
N VAL A 864 24.60 13.17 19.36
CA VAL A 864 25.73 14.09 19.10
C VAL A 864 25.24 15.51 19.33
N ILE A 865 25.86 16.20 20.28
CA ILE A 865 25.62 17.62 20.57
C ILE A 865 26.68 18.41 19.80
N PRO A 866 26.30 19.44 19.04
CA PRO A 866 27.27 20.29 18.34
C PRO A 866 28.07 21.16 19.32
N PRO A 867 29.18 21.79 18.89
CA PRO A 867 29.87 22.79 19.70
C PRO A 867 28.94 23.94 20.15
N ASP A 868 29.15 24.47 21.35
CA ASP A 868 28.34 25.58 21.86
C ASP A 868 28.50 26.83 20.97
N GLY A 869 27.37 27.45 20.60
CA GLY A 869 27.34 28.59 19.67
C GLY A 869 27.20 28.20 18.19
N TYR A 870 27.24 26.90 17.87
CA TYR A 870 27.04 26.42 16.50
C TYR A 870 25.66 26.80 15.95
N LEU A 871 24.59 26.71 16.74
CA LEU A 871 23.24 27.03 16.26
C LEU A 871 23.08 28.53 16.02
N LYS A 872 23.63 29.39 16.89
CA LYS A 872 23.69 30.86 16.65
C LYS A 872 24.43 31.17 15.35
N SER A 873 25.59 30.54 15.15
CA SER A 873 26.41 30.74 13.95
C SER A 873 25.72 30.25 12.67
N VAL A 874 25.03 29.10 12.71
CA VAL A 874 24.18 28.61 11.61
C VAL A 874 23.08 29.61 11.28
N ARG A 875 22.41 30.16 12.30
CA ARG A 875 21.34 31.16 12.11
C ARG A 875 21.85 32.41 11.41
N GLU A 876 23.02 32.92 11.81
CA GLU A 876 23.69 34.05 11.18
C GLU A 876 24.09 33.77 9.73
N LEU A 877 24.68 32.60 9.46
CA LEU A 877 25.03 32.17 8.10
C LEU A 877 23.81 32.03 7.19
N CYS A 878 22.76 31.34 7.64
CA CYS A 878 21.52 31.19 6.88
C CYS A 878 20.92 32.55 6.51
N SER A 879 20.90 33.50 7.45
CA SER A 879 20.44 34.86 7.19
C SER A 879 21.34 35.62 6.20
N LYS A 880 22.67 35.53 6.36
CA LYS A 880 23.68 36.19 5.50
C LYS A 880 23.59 35.78 4.03
N TYR A 881 23.31 34.51 3.74
CA TYR A 881 23.23 33.98 2.37
C TYR A 881 21.77 33.81 1.87
N ASN A 882 20.79 34.31 2.61
CA ASN A 882 19.35 34.16 2.34
C ASN A 882 18.98 32.68 2.07
N ILE A 883 19.28 31.81 3.03
CA ILE A 883 19.04 30.35 3.00
C ILE A 883 18.11 30.01 4.16
N LEU A 884 17.07 29.22 3.92
CA LEU A 884 16.17 28.80 5.00
C LEU A 884 16.88 27.87 5.98
N MET A 885 16.86 28.22 7.26
CA MET A 885 17.27 27.37 8.37
C MET A 885 16.13 26.41 8.75
N ILE A 886 16.31 25.12 8.49
CA ILE A 886 15.29 24.08 8.70
C ILE A 886 15.76 23.16 9.83
N ALA A 887 15.11 23.26 11.00
CA ALA A 887 15.43 22.41 12.15
C ALA A 887 14.51 21.18 12.20
N ASP A 888 15.11 19.99 12.16
CA ASP A 888 14.44 18.75 12.52
C ASP A 888 14.45 18.59 14.05
N GLU A 889 13.34 18.96 14.67
CA GLU A 889 13.09 18.83 16.11
C GLU A 889 12.21 17.61 16.42
N ILE A 890 12.05 16.67 15.47
CA ILE A 890 11.18 15.49 15.62
C ILE A 890 11.62 14.63 16.82
N GLN A 891 12.92 14.56 17.12
CA GLN A 891 13.45 13.79 18.25
C GLN A 891 13.96 14.64 19.42
N SER A 892 14.53 15.82 19.17
CA SER A 892 15.17 16.68 20.18
C SER A 892 14.23 17.66 20.88
N GLY A 893 13.11 18.00 20.24
CA GLY A 893 12.14 18.97 20.73
C GLY A 893 11.11 18.36 21.69
N LEU A 894 10.02 19.11 21.91
CA LEU A 894 8.89 18.73 22.75
C LEU A 894 9.33 18.30 24.16
N ALA A 895 10.09 19.18 24.82
CA ALA A 895 10.69 18.99 26.15
C ALA A 895 11.83 17.96 26.26
N ARG A 896 12.11 17.17 25.21
CA ARG A 896 13.09 16.06 25.30
C ARG A 896 14.48 16.52 25.73
N SER A 897 15.00 17.61 25.16
CA SER A 897 16.32 18.16 25.47
C SER A 897 16.40 19.02 26.75
N GLY A 898 15.33 19.16 27.53
CA GLY A 898 15.26 20.08 28.68
C GLY A 898 14.82 21.51 28.33
N LYS A 899 14.50 21.74 27.05
CA LYS A 899 13.89 22.95 26.51
C LYS A 899 12.70 22.56 25.62
N LEU A 900 11.84 23.51 25.25
CA LEU A 900 10.66 23.21 24.44
C LEU A 900 11.09 22.78 23.03
N LEU A 901 11.99 23.52 22.41
CA LEU A 901 12.82 23.13 21.27
C LEU A 901 14.28 23.03 21.72
N ALA A 902 15.09 22.14 21.14
CA ALA A 902 16.52 22.09 21.41
C ALA A 902 17.24 23.35 20.89
N CYS A 903 16.74 24.03 19.85
CA CYS A 903 17.21 25.35 19.43
C CYS A 903 17.10 26.43 20.52
N ASP A 904 16.17 26.32 21.48
CA ASP A 904 16.01 27.29 22.58
C ASP A 904 17.20 27.28 23.57
N TRP A 905 18.07 26.26 23.54
CA TRP A 905 19.32 26.26 24.31
C TRP A 905 20.27 27.37 23.87
N GLU A 906 20.14 27.80 22.61
CA GLU A 906 20.91 28.89 22.01
C GLU A 906 20.00 30.04 21.56
N GLU A 907 18.75 30.12 22.03
CA GLU A 907 17.82 31.21 21.71
C GLU A 907 17.60 31.41 20.20
N VAL A 908 17.76 30.35 19.41
CA VAL A 908 17.65 30.39 17.95
C VAL A 908 16.23 30.05 17.52
N ARG A 909 15.66 30.87 16.63
CA ARG A 909 14.45 30.55 15.88
C ARG A 909 14.79 30.13 14.43
N PRO A 910 14.56 28.85 14.06
CA PRO A 910 14.62 28.39 12.66
C PRO A 910 13.57 29.08 11.79
N ASP A 911 13.79 29.15 10.47
CA ASP A 911 12.76 29.64 9.52
C ASP A 911 11.66 28.59 9.32
N VAL A 912 12.03 27.31 9.43
CA VAL A 912 11.14 26.16 9.38
C VAL A 912 11.51 25.21 10.52
N VAL A 913 10.54 24.77 11.31
CA VAL A 913 10.74 23.71 12.32
C VAL A 913 9.81 22.52 12.04
N ILE A 914 10.35 21.33 12.21
CA ILE A 914 9.65 20.06 11.97
C ILE A 914 9.45 19.35 13.32
N LEU A 915 8.20 19.07 13.66
CA LEU A 915 7.80 18.36 14.87
C LEU A 915 7.17 17.01 14.53
N GLY A 916 7.29 16.04 15.43
CA GLY A 916 6.72 14.71 15.29
C GLY A 916 6.81 13.91 16.57
N LYS A 917 6.82 12.57 16.47
CA LYS A 917 7.02 11.62 17.59
C LYS A 917 6.17 11.95 18.82
N ALA A 918 6.74 12.63 19.82
CA ALA A 918 6.08 13.06 21.04
C ALA A 918 4.87 13.99 20.81
N LEU A 919 4.73 14.61 19.63
CA LEU A 919 3.56 15.39 19.25
C LEU A 919 2.27 14.56 19.35
N GLY A 920 2.33 13.29 18.92
CA GLY A 920 1.23 12.33 19.05
C GLY A 920 1.12 11.64 20.40
N GLY A 921 1.94 12.03 21.40
CA GLY A 921 1.91 11.50 22.77
C GLY A 921 2.21 10.00 22.89
N GLY A 922 2.84 9.39 21.87
CA GLY A 922 3.03 7.94 21.77
C GLY A 922 1.76 7.15 21.41
N VAL A 923 0.65 7.82 21.06
CA VAL A 923 -0.67 7.19 20.81
C VAL A 923 -1.00 7.05 19.32
N ILE A 924 -0.72 8.08 18.52
CA ILE A 924 -1.01 8.08 17.08
C ILE A 924 0.10 8.84 16.33
N PRO A 925 0.44 8.48 15.07
CA PRO A 925 1.37 9.29 14.27
C PRO A 925 0.82 10.70 14.02
N VAL A 926 1.54 11.71 14.48
CA VAL A 926 1.32 13.12 14.15
C VAL A 926 2.66 13.79 13.88
N SER A 927 2.73 14.61 12.84
CA SER A 927 3.83 15.54 12.59
C SER A 927 3.32 16.90 12.12
N ALA A 928 4.17 17.91 12.21
CA ALA A 928 3.82 19.28 11.84
C ALA A 928 5.07 20.01 11.31
N VAL A 929 4.89 20.77 10.24
CA VAL A 929 5.89 21.73 9.76
C VAL A 929 5.37 23.13 10.06
N LEU A 930 6.12 23.91 10.85
CA LEU A 930 5.79 25.29 11.17
C LEU A 930 6.75 26.22 10.44
N ALA A 931 6.22 27.31 9.87
CA ALA A 931 6.98 28.37 9.20
C ALA A 931 6.14 29.64 9.12
N ASP A 932 6.77 30.77 8.82
CA ASP A 932 6.07 32.05 8.62
C ASP A 932 5.37 32.14 7.25
N LYS A 933 4.46 33.11 7.11
CA LYS A 933 3.59 33.23 5.92
C LYS A 933 4.35 33.35 4.61
N ASP A 934 5.51 34.02 4.58
CA ASP A 934 6.26 34.20 3.32
C ASP A 934 6.76 32.86 2.76
N VAL A 935 7.12 31.94 3.67
CA VAL A 935 7.54 30.58 3.38
C VAL A 935 6.31 29.70 3.14
N MET A 936 5.43 29.55 4.14
CA MET A 936 4.32 28.58 4.13
C MET A 936 3.36 28.77 2.94
N LEU A 937 3.00 30.03 2.60
CA LEU A 937 2.07 30.34 1.51
C LEU A 937 2.66 30.20 0.10
N CYS A 938 3.93 29.78 -0.02
CA CYS A 938 4.45 29.31 -1.31
C CYS A 938 3.69 28.04 -1.76
N ILE A 939 3.24 27.18 -0.85
CA ILE A 939 2.38 26.02 -1.16
C ILE A 939 0.92 26.48 -1.29
N ARG A 940 0.31 26.17 -2.44
CA ARG A 940 -1.07 26.56 -2.81
C ARG A 940 -2.00 25.33 -2.81
N PRO A 941 -3.34 25.52 -2.77
CA PRO A 941 -4.30 24.43 -2.88
C PRO A 941 -4.03 23.56 -4.12
N GLY A 942 -3.97 22.24 -3.92
CA GLY A 942 -3.70 21.24 -4.97
C GLY A 942 -2.23 20.80 -5.11
N GLU A 943 -1.26 21.53 -4.55
CA GLU A 943 0.18 21.25 -4.75
C GLU A 943 0.80 20.34 -3.67
N HIS A 944 0.12 20.22 -2.53
CA HIS A 944 0.47 19.34 -1.42
C HIS A 944 -0.83 18.87 -0.73
N GLY A 945 -0.86 17.63 -0.26
CA GLY A 945 -1.98 17.11 0.51
C GLY A 945 -1.62 15.81 1.23
N SER A 946 -2.43 15.47 2.24
CA SER A 946 -2.40 14.19 2.94
C SER A 946 -3.82 13.87 3.40
N THR A 947 -4.27 12.63 3.22
CA THR A 947 -5.62 12.19 3.61
C THR A 947 -5.85 12.35 5.12
N PHE A 948 -4.84 12.00 5.92
CA PHE A 948 -4.88 12.03 7.38
C PHE A 948 -4.23 13.28 7.99
N GLY A 949 -3.46 14.08 7.22
CA GLY A 949 -2.80 15.29 7.72
C GLY A 949 -3.78 16.34 8.23
N GLY A 950 -3.82 16.56 9.55
CA GLY A 950 -4.79 17.46 10.20
C GLY A 950 -6.17 16.84 10.44
N ASN A 951 -6.27 15.51 10.52
CA ASN A 951 -7.51 14.84 10.93
C ASN A 951 -7.89 15.22 12.38
N PRO A 952 -9.20 15.23 12.72
CA PRO A 952 -9.64 15.70 14.03
C PRO A 952 -9.20 14.82 15.21
N LEU A 953 -9.00 13.52 15.02
CA LEU A 953 -8.50 12.61 16.07
C LEU A 953 -7.05 12.95 16.47
N ALA A 954 -6.16 13.00 15.50
CA ALA A 954 -4.77 13.42 15.67
C ALA A 954 -4.67 14.83 16.26
N SER A 955 -5.50 15.76 15.80
CA SER A 955 -5.52 17.13 16.30
C SER A 955 -5.91 17.20 17.78
N ALA A 956 -6.95 16.48 18.22
CA ALA A 956 -7.36 16.45 19.63
C ALA A 956 -6.29 15.79 20.53
N ILE A 957 -5.67 14.70 20.06
CA ILE A 957 -4.59 14.00 20.77
C ILE A 957 -3.35 14.90 20.89
N ALA A 958 -2.98 15.61 19.82
CA ALA A 958 -1.83 16.50 19.80
C ALA A 958 -2.03 17.74 20.70
N ILE A 959 -3.25 18.29 20.77
CA ILE A 959 -3.58 19.34 21.77
C ILE A 959 -3.37 18.80 23.19
N ALA A 960 -3.93 17.64 23.53
CA ALA A 960 -3.79 17.05 24.86
C ALA A 960 -2.32 16.69 25.20
N SER A 961 -1.55 16.27 24.20
CA SER A 961 -0.12 15.98 24.27
C SER A 961 0.75 17.21 24.57
N LEU A 962 0.47 18.34 23.91
CA LEU A 962 1.12 19.64 24.15
C LEU A 962 0.71 20.24 25.50
N ASP A 963 -0.58 20.12 25.86
CA ASP A 963 -1.07 20.51 27.18
C ASP A 963 -0.31 19.77 28.30
N VAL A 964 -0.09 18.46 28.19
CA VAL A 964 0.65 17.68 29.20
C VAL A 964 2.09 18.19 29.33
N ILE A 965 2.77 18.49 28.22
CA ILE A 965 4.13 19.07 28.24
C ILE A 965 4.17 20.38 29.05
N LYS A 966 3.15 21.23 28.87
CA LYS A 966 3.04 22.54 29.53
C LYS A 966 2.59 22.43 31.00
N ASP A 967 1.51 21.71 31.25
CA ASP A 967 0.86 21.61 32.58
C ASP A 967 1.78 20.89 33.59
N GLU A 968 2.49 19.85 33.15
CA GLU A 968 3.39 19.05 33.99
C GLU A 968 4.85 19.56 33.96
N LYS A 969 5.10 20.68 33.28
CA LYS A 969 6.43 21.33 33.17
C LYS A 969 7.53 20.38 32.73
N LEU A 970 7.24 19.62 31.67
CA LEU A 970 8.11 18.52 31.24
C LEU A 970 9.47 19.01 30.73
N SER A 971 9.58 20.26 30.24
CA SER A 971 10.86 20.87 29.85
C SER A 971 11.76 21.06 31.07
N GLU A 972 11.26 21.71 32.12
CA GLU A 972 11.97 21.94 33.38
C GLU A 972 12.30 20.62 34.08
N ARG A 973 11.36 19.67 34.09
CA ARG A 973 11.55 18.33 34.64
C ARG A 973 12.65 17.56 33.88
N SER A 974 12.64 17.62 32.56
CA SER A 974 13.66 17.00 31.71
C SER A 974 15.04 17.62 31.96
N ALA A 975 15.13 18.94 32.11
CA ALA A 975 16.38 19.62 32.46
C ALA A 975 16.90 19.17 33.85
N GLN A 976 16.04 19.15 34.87
CA GLN A 976 16.39 18.76 36.25
C GLN A 976 16.83 17.29 36.34
N LEU A 977 16.02 16.35 35.83
CA LEU A 977 16.35 14.93 35.86
C LEU A 977 17.51 14.59 34.92
N GLY A 978 17.67 15.33 33.82
CA GLY A 978 18.83 15.24 32.92
C GLY A 978 20.16 15.58 33.60
N GLN A 979 20.17 16.56 34.52
CA GLN A 979 21.37 16.88 35.32
C GLN A 979 21.76 15.72 36.24
N GLU A 980 20.80 15.11 36.96
CA GLU A 980 21.07 13.95 37.82
C GLU A 980 21.44 12.69 37.02
N LEU A 981 20.83 12.49 35.84
CA LEU A 981 21.21 11.44 34.88
C LEU A 981 22.66 11.60 34.44
N MET A 982 23.04 12.76 33.90
CA MET A 982 24.41 13.03 33.42
C MET A 982 25.45 12.94 34.54
N LYS A 983 25.16 13.51 35.71
CA LYS A 983 26.00 13.42 36.93
C LYS A 983 26.22 11.98 37.37
N SER A 984 25.21 11.12 37.23
CA SER A 984 25.31 9.70 37.56
C SER A 984 26.07 8.91 36.49
N LEU A 985 25.83 9.18 35.21
CA LEU A 985 26.57 8.58 34.10
C LEU A 985 28.06 8.94 34.14
N LEU A 986 28.42 10.19 34.48
CA LEU A 986 29.81 10.60 34.70
C LEU A 986 30.47 9.84 35.87
N LYS A 987 29.75 9.61 36.98
CA LYS A 987 30.25 8.77 38.09
C LYS A 987 30.42 7.30 37.68
N ILE A 988 29.58 6.77 36.80
CA ILE A 988 29.72 5.42 36.25
C ILE A 988 30.93 5.37 35.30
N GLN A 989 31.11 6.38 34.43
CA GLN A 989 32.29 6.50 33.57
C GLN A 989 33.60 6.54 34.39
N GLN A 990 33.65 7.34 35.46
CA GLN A 990 34.82 7.41 36.35
C GLN A 990 35.17 6.07 37.02
N LYS A 991 34.18 5.18 37.23
CA LYS A 991 34.40 3.82 37.76
C LYS A 991 34.79 2.80 36.70
N PHE A 992 34.40 3.02 35.44
CA PHE A 992 34.63 2.11 34.31
C PHE A 992 35.26 2.82 33.10
N PRO A 993 36.38 3.56 33.27
CA PRO A 993 36.95 4.37 32.19
C PRO A 993 37.44 3.53 31.02
N ASP A 994 37.86 2.29 31.26
CA ASP A 994 38.27 1.35 30.22
C ASP A 994 37.12 0.95 29.28
N TYR A 995 35.86 1.04 29.74
CA TYR A 995 34.70 0.58 28.99
C TYR A 995 33.83 1.71 28.44
N ILE A 996 33.81 2.88 29.10
CA ILE A 996 32.99 4.02 28.71
C ILE A 996 33.88 5.13 28.17
N LYS A 997 33.87 5.31 26.84
CA LYS A 997 34.66 6.33 26.13
C LYS A 997 34.12 7.74 26.39
N LYS A 998 32.80 7.95 26.28
CA LYS A 998 32.17 9.28 26.44
C LYS A 998 30.72 9.15 26.89
N VAL A 999 30.28 10.02 27.78
CA VAL A 999 28.84 10.24 28.09
C VAL A 999 28.45 11.64 27.63
N ARG A 1000 27.23 11.79 27.11
CA ARG A 1000 26.72 13.06 26.57
C ARG A 1000 25.19 13.13 26.62
N GLY A 1001 24.65 14.33 26.73
CA GLY A 1001 23.21 14.57 26.67
C GLY A 1001 22.81 16.00 27.05
N ARG A 1002 21.59 16.39 26.68
CA ARG A 1002 20.89 17.59 27.19
C ARG A 1002 19.49 17.14 27.66
N GLY A 1003 19.07 17.54 28.86
CA GLY A 1003 17.85 17.01 29.49
C GLY A 1003 17.87 15.48 29.62
N LEU A 1004 16.70 14.85 29.51
CA LEU A 1004 16.56 13.38 29.41
C LEU A 1004 16.80 12.84 27.99
N PHE A 1005 17.67 13.50 27.22
CA PHE A 1005 18.19 13.00 25.95
C PHE A 1005 19.68 12.72 26.12
N SER A 1006 20.04 11.47 26.50
CA SER A 1006 21.41 11.09 26.84
C SER A 1006 21.85 9.80 26.14
N ALA A 1007 23.16 9.67 25.96
CA ALA A 1007 23.82 8.48 25.45
C ALA A 1007 25.17 8.22 26.12
N MET A 1008 25.57 6.94 26.12
CA MET A 1008 26.84 6.44 26.61
C MET A 1008 27.54 5.69 25.48
N GLU A 1009 28.67 6.22 25.03
CA GLU A 1009 29.54 5.61 24.01
C GLU A 1009 30.57 4.71 24.67
N LEU A 1010 30.66 3.49 24.17
CA LEU A 1010 31.47 2.43 24.74
C LEU A 1010 32.74 2.14 23.92
N ASN A 1011 33.80 1.71 24.60
CA ASN A 1011 35.05 1.32 23.96
C ASN A 1011 34.95 -0.14 23.45
N SER A 1012 34.67 -0.30 22.15
CA SER A 1012 34.50 -1.62 21.50
C SER A 1012 35.73 -2.52 21.65
N LYS A 1013 36.95 -1.98 21.51
CA LYS A 1013 38.21 -2.74 21.65
C LYS A 1013 38.34 -3.33 23.06
N ASN A 1014 38.04 -2.54 24.08
CA ASN A 1014 38.16 -2.96 25.48
C ASN A 1014 36.97 -3.81 25.95
N LEU A 1015 35.82 -3.77 25.27
CA LEU A 1015 34.66 -4.62 25.57
C LEU A 1015 34.73 -6.01 24.93
N HIS A 1016 35.35 -6.13 23.76
CA HIS A 1016 35.44 -7.38 23.00
C HIS A 1016 35.82 -8.60 23.88
N PRO A 1017 35.10 -9.73 23.80
CA PRO A 1017 34.08 -10.10 22.80
C PRO A 1017 32.64 -9.63 23.10
N VAL A 1018 32.43 -8.82 24.14
CA VAL A 1018 31.12 -8.27 24.51
C VAL A 1018 30.78 -7.04 23.65
N SER A 1019 29.51 -6.88 23.29
CA SER A 1019 28.97 -5.77 22.49
C SER A 1019 28.04 -4.87 23.34
N ALA A 1020 27.69 -3.68 22.83
CA ALA A 1020 26.68 -2.84 23.48
C ALA A 1020 25.29 -3.51 23.51
N TYR A 1021 25.01 -4.41 22.55
CA TYR A 1021 23.78 -5.19 22.51
C TYR A 1021 23.72 -6.22 23.64
N ASP A 1022 24.82 -6.94 23.92
CA ASP A 1022 24.91 -7.88 25.06
C ASP A 1022 24.67 -7.16 26.41
N ILE A 1023 25.20 -5.94 26.58
CA ILE A 1023 24.94 -5.09 27.75
C ILE A 1023 23.44 -4.75 27.86
N CYS A 1024 22.78 -4.45 26.74
CA CYS A 1024 21.33 -4.21 26.73
C CYS A 1024 20.50 -5.47 27.03
N LEU A 1025 20.98 -6.67 26.67
CA LEU A 1025 20.37 -7.93 27.11
C LEU A 1025 20.48 -8.12 28.63
N LYS A 1026 21.61 -7.77 29.25
CA LYS A 1026 21.76 -7.80 30.71
C LYS A 1026 20.96 -6.71 31.43
N LEU A 1027 20.81 -5.52 30.84
CA LEU A 1027 19.85 -4.52 31.31
C LEU A 1027 18.43 -5.09 31.29
N LYS A 1028 18.01 -5.76 30.20
CA LYS A 1028 16.70 -6.43 30.11
C LYS A 1028 16.54 -7.52 31.18
N GLU A 1029 17.57 -8.34 31.44
CA GLU A 1029 17.54 -9.30 32.56
C GLU A 1029 17.26 -8.61 33.91
N ARG A 1030 17.90 -7.46 34.14
CA ARG A 1030 17.73 -6.61 35.34
C ARG A 1030 16.49 -5.69 35.34
N GLY A 1031 15.62 -5.78 34.33
CA GLY A 1031 14.36 -5.01 34.29
C GLY A 1031 14.46 -3.61 33.67
N VAL A 1032 15.47 -3.33 32.84
CA VAL A 1032 15.65 -2.04 32.16
C VAL A 1032 15.75 -2.24 30.65
N LEU A 1033 15.01 -1.47 29.87
CA LEU A 1033 15.00 -1.56 28.41
C LEU A 1033 15.74 -0.37 27.79
N ALA A 1034 16.90 -0.66 27.23
CA ALA A 1034 17.68 0.23 26.37
C ALA A 1034 18.05 -0.50 25.07
N LYS A 1035 18.42 0.25 24.03
CA LYS A 1035 18.85 -0.29 22.74
C LYS A 1035 20.09 0.47 22.25
N PRO A 1036 21.13 -0.21 21.74
CA PRO A 1036 22.27 0.48 21.16
C PRO A 1036 21.92 1.07 19.78
N THR A 1037 22.70 2.07 19.38
CA THR A 1037 22.86 2.53 18.00
C THR A 1037 24.34 2.41 17.61
N HIS A 1038 24.61 2.18 16.32
CA HIS A 1038 25.95 2.02 15.73
C HIS A 1038 26.90 1.16 16.59
N ASP A 1039 26.42 -0.03 16.98
CA ASP A 1039 27.06 -1.11 17.76
C ASP A 1039 27.69 -0.80 19.13
N THR A 1040 27.90 0.48 19.44
CA THR A 1040 28.77 0.93 20.54
C THR A 1040 28.13 1.99 21.44
N ILE A 1041 27.02 2.61 21.03
CA ILE A 1041 26.41 3.72 21.77
C ILE A 1041 25.07 3.27 22.35
N ILE A 1042 24.95 3.22 23.68
CA ILE A 1042 23.68 2.94 24.36
C ILE A 1042 22.94 4.25 24.59
N ARG A 1043 21.70 4.34 24.09
CA ARG A 1043 20.80 5.46 24.36
C ARG A 1043 20.04 5.25 25.67
N LEU A 1044 19.91 6.33 26.44
CA LEU A 1044 19.26 6.36 27.75
C LEU A 1044 18.30 7.56 27.75
N THR A 1045 17.10 7.31 27.23
CA THR A 1045 16.07 8.32 26.92
C THR A 1045 14.72 7.89 27.51
N PRO A 1046 14.55 7.89 28.85
CA PRO A 1046 13.31 7.49 29.52
C PRO A 1046 12.19 8.52 29.35
N PRO A 1047 10.91 8.19 29.63
CA PRO A 1047 9.82 9.17 29.59
C PRO A 1047 10.10 10.34 30.54
N LEU A 1048 9.69 11.55 30.18
CA LEU A 1048 9.99 12.75 30.97
C LEU A 1048 9.26 12.74 32.33
N THR A 1049 8.17 11.99 32.42
CA THR A 1049 7.42 11.73 33.65
C THR A 1049 8.08 10.73 34.61
N ILE A 1050 9.19 10.07 34.23
CA ILE A 1050 9.91 9.10 35.10
C ILE A 1050 10.24 9.71 36.48
N SER A 1051 10.09 8.95 37.56
CA SER A 1051 10.48 9.39 38.90
C SER A 1051 12.01 9.36 39.11
N LEU A 1052 12.50 10.09 40.11
CA LEU A 1052 13.92 10.03 40.47
C LEU A 1052 14.33 8.63 40.96
N ASP A 1053 13.43 7.93 41.65
CA ASP A 1053 13.68 6.57 42.15
C ASP A 1053 13.80 5.55 41.01
N GLU A 1054 12.91 5.60 40.01
CA GLU A 1054 13.00 4.77 38.80
C GLU A 1054 14.23 5.12 37.96
N LEU A 1055 14.59 6.42 37.86
CA LEU A 1055 15.82 6.85 37.19
C LEU A 1055 17.05 6.24 37.87
N GLN A 1056 17.07 6.24 39.20
CA GLN A 1056 18.15 5.64 40.00
C GLN A 1056 18.13 4.11 39.96
N GLU A 1057 16.96 3.46 39.90
CA GLU A 1057 16.79 2.01 39.67
C GLU A 1057 17.47 1.62 38.35
N GLY A 1058 17.19 2.36 37.26
CA GLY A 1058 17.80 2.13 35.95
C GLY A 1058 19.33 2.33 35.93
N LEU A 1059 19.82 3.36 36.62
CA LEU A 1059 21.25 3.65 36.73
C LEU A 1059 22.01 2.63 37.60
N ASN A 1060 21.38 2.13 38.66
CA ASN A 1060 21.92 1.06 39.49
C ASN A 1060 22.03 -0.24 38.69
N ALA A 1061 20.99 -0.59 37.92
CA ALA A 1061 21.04 -1.75 37.03
C ALA A 1061 22.19 -1.63 36.01
N LEU A 1062 22.39 -0.46 35.39
CA LEU A 1062 23.52 -0.23 34.47
C LEU A 1062 24.89 -0.38 35.14
N HIS A 1063 25.06 0.22 36.33
CA HIS A 1063 26.28 0.06 37.13
C HIS A 1063 26.55 -1.42 37.44
N ASP A 1064 25.52 -2.19 37.78
CA ASP A 1064 25.66 -3.59 38.15
C ASP A 1064 25.90 -4.51 36.95
N VAL A 1065 25.36 -4.21 35.76
CA VAL A 1065 25.77 -4.92 34.52
C VAL A 1065 27.28 -4.75 34.29
N LEU A 1066 27.79 -3.53 34.42
CA LEU A 1066 29.22 -3.24 34.21
C LEU A 1066 30.11 -3.83 35.31
N LYS A 1067 29.62 -3.92 36.55
CA LYS A 1067 30.37 -4.42 37.71
C LYS A 1067 30.34 -5.94 37.87
N LEU A 1068 29.16 -6.55 37.71
CA LEU A 1068 28.90 -7.94 38.08
C LEU A 1068 28.82 -8.84 36.84
N ASP A 1069 28.06 -8.45 35.83
CA ASP A 1069 27.77 -9.32 34.68
C ASP A 1069 28.89 -9.28 33.63
N LEU A 1070 29.45 -8.09 33.36
CA LEU A 1070 30.48 -7.87 32.33
C LEU A 1070 31.76 -8.70 32.52
N PRO A 1071 32.32 -8.87 33.74
CA PRO A 1071 33.47 -9.75 33.96
C PRO A 1071 33.20 -11.20 33.57
N ASP A 1072 31.97 -11.70 33.76
CA ASP A 1072 31.61 -13.08 33.44
C ASP A 1072 31.22 -13.25 31.96
N MET A 1073 30.53 -12.28 31.36
CA MET A 1073 30.29 -12.25 29.90
C MET A 1073 31.60 -12.33 29.11
N LYS A 1074 32.67 -11.66 29.58
CA LYS A 1074 34.00 -11.73 28.96
C LYS A 1074 34.70 -13.08 29.09
N LYS A 1075 34.38 -13.90 30.11
CA LYS A 1075 34.94 -15.25 30.30
C LYS A 1075 34.18 -16.30 29.48
N THR A 1076 32.85 -16.18 29.43
CA THR A 1076 31.97 -17.21 28.87
C THR A 1076 31.81 -17.11 27.36
N LYS A 1077 31.87 -15.90 26.79
CA LYS A 1077 31.72 -15.69 25.36
C LYS A 1077 33.04 -16.03 24.65
N PRO A 1078 33.10 -17.06 23.78
CA PRO A 1078 34.32 -17.41 23.08
C PRO A 1078 34.78 -16.23 22.21
N LYS A 1079 36.11 -16.06 22.06
CA LYS A 1079 36.62 -15.18 21.01
C LYS A 1079 36.04 -15.68 19.67
N PRO A 1080 35.40 -14.83 18.86
CA PRO A 1080 34.93 -15.26 17.55
C PRO A 1080 36.13 -15.81 16.76
N LYS A 1081 35.92 -16.89 16.00
CA LYS A 1081 36.82 -17.19 14.87
C LYS A 1081 36.79 -15.98 13.94
N ASP A 1082 37.90 -15.70 13.25
CA ASP A 1082 37.96 -14.66 12.21
C ASP A 1082 37.04 -14.98 11.03
N THR A 1083 35.74 -14.81 11.24
CA THR A 1083 34.84 -14.38 10.20
C THR A 1083 35.12 -12.90 10.01
N SER A 1084 35.69 -12.55 8.86
CA SER A 1084 35.67 -11.18 8.39
C SER A 1084 34.21 -10.79 8.15
N SER A 1085 33.51 -10.37 9.20
CA SER A 1085 32.46 -9.37 9.04
C SER A 1085 33.14 -8.24 8.28
N ASN A 1086 32.67 -7.97 7.06
CA ASN A 1086 33.03 -6.75 6.39
C ASN A 1086 32.56 -5.64 7.35
N ALA A 1087 33.50 -5.04 8.09
CA ALA A 1087 33.27 -3.75 8.70
C ALA A 1087 32.90 -2.84 7.53
N SER A 1088 31.61 -2.56 7.39
CA SER A 1088 31.11 -1.58 6.45
C SER A 1088 31.92 -0.33 6.72
N SER A 1089 32.64 0.15 5.70
CA SER A 1089 33.45 1.34 5.90
C SER A 1089 32.52 2.45 6.39
N ASN A 1090 32.88 3.08 7.50
CA ASN A 1090 32.13 4.24 8.00
C ASN A 1090 32.21 5.41 7.00
N THR A 1091 33.12 5.34 6.02
CA THR A 1091 33.13 6.26 4.86
C THR A 1091 31.90 6.06 3.99
N CYS A 1092 31.11 7.10 3.81
CA CYS A 1092 30.00 7.11 2.85
C CYS A 1092 30.52 6.89 1.42
N ASP A 1093 29.99 5.87 0.73
CA ASP A 1093 30.42 5.47 -0.63
C ASP A 1093 30.19 6.59 -1.67
N ARG A 1094 29.36 7.60 -1.34
CA ARG A 1094 28.97 8.70 -2.24
C ARG A 1094 29.72 10.03 -2.01
N CYS A 1095 30.23 10.29 -0.81
CA CYS A 1095 30.95 11.55 -0.51
C CYS A 1095 32.33 11.35 0.13
N GLY A 1096 32.75 10.11 0.41
CA GLY A 1096 34.05 9.78 0.99
C GLY A 1096 34.23 10.18 2.46
N ARG A 1097 33.27 10.92 3.05
CA ARG A 1097 33.30 11.37 4.45
C ARG A 1097 33.03 10.19 5.39
N ASP A 1098 33.82 10.07 6.45
CA ASP A 1098 33.59 9.13 7.54
C ASP A 1098 32.43 9.61 8.42
N LEU A 1099 31.41 8.78 8.57
CA LEU A 1099 30.19 9.04 9.32
C LEU A 1099 30.43 9.32 10.81
N TYR A 1100 31.50 8.77 11.39
CA TYR A 1100 31.75 8.81 12.84
C TYR A 1100 33.21 9.12 13.20
N ALA A 1101 33.99 9.67 12.26
CA ALA A 1101 35.28 10.25 12.60
C ALA A 1101 35.08 11.34 13.65
N SER A 1102 35.67 11.16 14.83
CA SER A 1102 35.67 12.21 15.84
C SER A 1102 36.44 13.41 15.33
N GLN A 1103 35.99 14.61 15.72
CA GLN A 1103 36.76 15.85 15.61
C GLN A 1103 37.94 15.85 16.60
N ASP A 1104 38.66 14.74 16.74
CA ASP A 1104 39.93 14.64 17.46
C ASP A 1104 41.08 15.04 16.50
N LYS A 1105 40.97 16.23 15.91
CA LYS A 1105 42.06 16.94 15.23
C LYS A 1105 42.33 18.23 15.99
N GLU A 1106 43.07 18.03 17.10
CA GLU A 1106 43.56 19.00 18.10
C GLU A 1106 42.49 19.64 19.01
#